data_AF-A0A927VBQ9-F1
#
_entry.id   AF-A0A927VBQ9-F1
#
_cell.length_a   1.000
_cell.length_b   1.000
_cell.length_c   1.000
_cell.angle_alpha   90.00
_cell.angle_beta   90.00
_cell.angle_gamma   90.00
#
_symmetry.space_group_name_H-M   'P 1'
#
loop_
_entity.id
_entity.type
_entity.pdbx_description
1 polymer ?
#
loop_
_entity_poly.entity_id
_entity_poly.type
_entity_poly.pdbx_seq_one_letter_code
_entity_poly.pdbx_strand_id
1 'polypeptide(L)'
;MKENVNEIFTGERFVPGVEDDEITIEHYQRYESIVEIVRDKVVVDAACGEGYGTSILGKTAKSVVGIDISEEAVERAKREYETDNVKYQVGDISKLDLEDSSIDVFVSFETIEHVNKELQKKFVSEVSRVLKDDGVFVISSPNKAIYSDFFGYNNEFHVCEMYKDEFVELLQAQFQYVKIYNQYLEVASIVDNNDIHKDGAKFKKNRDTYTSDGKYFIAIASKKAIGDICIQSVYLKHDVTYRKNIQRIFELQKEVDDRNEHLTKLDKEIKDKDQRIIELQEEHEKGMVQLRGFLDEIEDHVRQKEELLKLNEELREKIELNEYHLNKANKAIHDKDVHIGNLENIIRDKDNHINNLENTLRRIKKFVPAPLRKLAKFIVRGFRKIKRTLKGNKKMKKLRKLKVSSSQNPIVSIIIPVYNQFDYTYQCIKSIIEYTADVEYEIIIGDDVSSDETVNINKYIKGINVIRNSENLKFLLNCNNAAKSAIGKYILFLNNDTKVTEGWLSSLVKLIEADESIGMVGSKLVYPDGRLQEAGGIVWKDASAWNYGHGQDPEAPEYNYVREVDYISGASIMIKKALWEELGGFDEEFAPAYYEDTDLAFQVRKAGYKVMYQPQSVVVHFEGVSNGTDVSTGLKQYQVVNEKKFRDKWAEELSNHYENGEKVIRAKDRCFEGKKNILFIDHYVPHYDKDAGSRCVYYYLNLFLKKGYNVKFIGDNFYKHEPYTTHLNQMGIEVLHGNWYAQNIFTWLEENKDNIDFAFMNRPHITEKYIDFFKEKMNTKLAYFGHDLHFLRAMREYEITGDEEKRLESADWKKKELDIINKVDLVLYPSTVETNMIKEINSDLNAKTLILYIYDEFLNYDRKSKNNKGIMFVGGFSHTPNVDAVKWFVEEVYSKVREKMDIPFYIVGSNPPEEIKALHGNGIDVKGFVSDEELNQLYRNCKLVVVPLRYGAGVKGKVVEAIYNGAPTLTTSIGAEGIPDIEDVLVVKDEAEEFADSIIKLYNDDAELDRLSKNMQKYIKEYNSLDAAWEVIGEDFE
;
A
#
# COMPACT_ATOMS: atom_id res chain seq x y z
N MET A 1 10.59 23.82 43.64
CA MET A 1 9.90 22.71 42.96
C MET A 1 8.89 23.36 42.04
N LYS A 2 8.91 23.04 40.74
CA LYS A 2 7.84 23.39 39.80
C LYS A 2 7.14 22.07 39.49
N GLU A 3 5.83 22.01 39.73
CA GLU A 3 5.00 20.87 39.32
C GLU A 3 4.85 20.86 37.79
N ASN A 4 4.45 19.73 37.22
CA ASN A 4 4.32 19.55 35.77
C ASN A 4 3.15 20.41 35.27
N VAL A 5 3.46 21.56 34.65
CA VAL A 5 2.44 22.53 34.19
C VAL A 5 1.44 21.89 33.20
N ASN A 6 1.88 20.90 32.42
CA ASN A 6 1.03 20.16 31.47
C ASN A 6 0.04 19.16 32.12
N GLU A 7 0.12 18.87 33.43
CA GLU A 7 -0.89 18.06 34.14
C GLU A 7 -2.07 18.90 34.65
N ILE A 8 -1.98 20.24 34.55
CA ILE A 8 -2.90 21.19 35.20
C ILE A 8 -3.93 21.77 34.20
N PHE A 9 -3.55 21.94 32.93
CA PHE A 9 -4.41 22.57 31.91
C PHE A 9 -5.35 21.56 31.25
N THR A 10 -6.62 21.58 31.63
CA THR A 10 -7.70 20.74 31.07
C THR A 10 -8.43 21.39 29.89
N GLY A 11 -8.12 22.65 29.56
CA GLY A 11 -8.90 23.47 28.62
C GLY A 11 -10.15 24.14 29.23
N GLU A 12 -10.52 23.80 30.47
CA GLU A 12 -11.70 24.37 31.16
C GLU A 12 -11.46 25.80 31.67
N ARG A 13 -10.21 26.14 32.05
CA ARG A 13 -9.85 27.38 32.76
C ARG A 13 -8.52 27.94 32.27
N PHE A 14 -8.36 29.25 32.41
CA PHE A 14 -7.12 29.97 32.07
C PHE A 14 -6.07 29.90 33.20
N VAL A 15 -4.85 29.48 32.84
CA VAL A 15 -3.69 29.18 33.69
C VAL A 15 -2.48 30.00 33.20
N PRO A 16 -2.22 31.20 33.78
CA PRO A 16 -1.25 32.16 33.28
C PRO A 16 0.10 31.58 32.82
N GLY A 17 0.37 31.66 31.52
CA GLY A 17 1.62 31.22 30.91
C GLY A 17 1.57 29.83 30.23
N VAL A 18 0.38 29.22 30.12
CA VAL A 18 0.15 28.00 29.34
C VAL A 18 -0.53 28.29 28.01
N GLU A 19 -1.51 29.20 27.99
CA GLU A 19 -2.31 29.53 26.81
C GLU A 19 -1.63 30.53 25.87
N ASP A 20 -2.23 30.67 24.68
CA ASP A 20 -1.82 31.63 23.66
C ASP A 20 -1.88 33.10 24.13
N ASP A 21 -1.12 33.94 23.43
CA ASP A 21 -1.00 35.37 23.69
C ASP A 21 -2.36 36.09 23.59
N GLU A 22 -3.25 35.67 22.69
CA GLU A 22 -4.60 36.23 22.52
C GLU A 22 -5.44 36.09 23.80
N ILE A 23 -5.64 34.86 24.28
CA ILE A 23 -6.43 34.57 25.48
C ILE A 23 -5.83 35.29 26.69
N THR A 24 -4.49 35.28 26.79
CA THR A 24 -3.77 36.04 27.83
C THR A 24 -4.10 37.53 27.81
N ILE A 25 -4.06 38.18 26.64
CA ILE A 25 -4.39 39.60 26.50
C ILE A 25 -5.85 39.87 26.91
N GLU A 26 -6.77 39.01 26.47
CA GLU A 26 -8.20 39.18 26.73
C GLU A 26 -8.54 39.08 28.22
N HIS A 27 -8.01 38.08 28.94
CA HIS A 27 -8.22 37.93 30.38
C HIS A 27 -7.58 39.07 31.20
N TYR A 28 -6.30 39.41 30.95
CA TYR A 28 -5.63 40.45 31.71
C TYR A 28 -6.25 41.83 31.49
N GLN A 29 -6.72 42.13 30.27
CA GLN A 29 -7.39 43.40 29.98
C GLN A 29 -8.66 43.58 30.83
N ARG A 30 -9.49 42.54 31.00
CA ARG A 30 -10.75 42.64 31.77
C ARG A 30 -10.47 43.05 33.22
N TYR A 31 -9.54 42.37 33.88
CA TYR A 31 -9.14 42.67 35.25
C TYR A 31 -8.48 44.05 35.40
N GLU A 32 -7.48 44.38 34.57
CA GLU A 32 -6.80 45.69 34.65
C GLU A 32 -7.75 46.86 34.31
N SER A 33 -8.77 46.65 33.46
CA SER A 33 -9.76 47.70 33.08
C SER A 33 -10.64 48.19 34.24
N ILE A 34 -10.77 47.40 35.32
CA ILE A 34 -11.65 47.70 36.45
C ILE A 34 -10.91 48.05 37.74
N VAL A 35 -9.57 48.12 37.72
CA VAL A 35 -8.70 48.43 38.88
C VAL A 35 -9.06 49.77 39.55
N GLU A 36 -9.57 50.75 38.80
CA GLU A 36 -10.04 52.03 39.37
C GLU A 36 -11.46 51.95 39.98
N ILE A 37 -12.31 51.02 39.54
CA ILE A 37 -13.67 50.81 40.11
C ILE A 37 -13.56 50.19 41.51
N VAL A 38 -12.64 49.23 41.66
CA VAL A 38 -12.42 48.49 42.92
C VAL A 38 -11.61 49.28 43.96
N ARG A 39 -11.09 50.46 43.61
CA ARG A 39 -10.25 51.28 44.50
C ARG A 39 -10.92 51.56 45.84
N ASP A 40 -10.25 51.19 46.93
CA ASP A 40 -10.72 51.31 48.32
C ASP A 40 -12.06 50.60 48.63
N LYS A 41 -12.48 49.63 47.79
CA LYS A 41 -13.73 48.86 47.93
C LYS A 41 -13.54 47.47 48.55
N VAL A 42 -14.62 46.91 49.12
CA VAL A 42 -14.73 45.49 49.46
C VAL A 42 -15.23 44.73 48.24
N VAL A 43 -14.42 43.80 47.75
CA VAL A 43 -14.59 43.14 46.44
C VAL A 43 -14.71 41.63 46.59
N VAL A 44 -15.52 41.02 45.73
CA VAL A 44 -15.53 39.56 45.52
C VAL A 44 -15.24 39.28 44.05
N ASP A 45 -14.43 38.26 43.78
CA ASP A 45 -14.09 37.77 42.44
C ASP A 45 -14.46 36.28 42.38
N ALA A 46 -15.55 35.95 41.68
CA ALA A 46 -16.14 34.61 41.67
C ALA A 46 -15.83 33.85 40.38
N ALA A 47 -15.52 32.56 40.54
CA ALA A 47 -14.79 31.71 39.60
C ALA A 47 -13.42 32.32 39.24
N CYS A 48 -12.62 32.62 40.27
CA CYS A 48 -11.32 33.26 40.10
C CYS A 48 -10.21 32.34 39.54
N GLY A 49 -10.47 31.03 39.39
CA GLY A 49 -9.51 30.06 38.86
C GLY A 49 -8.20 30.06 39.66
N GLU A 50 -7.08 30.24 38.97
CA GLU A 50 -5.74 30.32 39.57
C GLU A 50 -5.47 31.62 40.35
N GLY A 51 -6.43 32.56 40.42
CA GLY A 51 -6.40 33.72 41.33
C GLY A 51 -5.60 34.95 40.87
N TYR A 52 -4.92 34.89 39.73
CA TYR A 52 -4.17 36.03 39.16
C TYR A 52 -5.04 37.31 39.02
N GLY A 53 -6.31 37.16 38.61
CA GLY A 53 -7.27 38.25 38.47
C GLY A 53 -7.61 38.91 39.81
N THR A 54 -7.91 38.10 40.82
CA THR A 54 -8.12 38.53 42.21
C THR A 54 -6.92 39.31 42.74
N SER A 55 -5.70 38.84 42.43
CA SER A 55 -4.44 39.51 42.78
C SER A 55 -4.30 40.89 42.11
N ILE A 56 -4.71 41.03 40.85
CA ILE A 56 -4.73 42.31 40.12
C ILE A 56 -5.68 43.31 40.82
N LEU A 57 -6.89 42.89 41.19
CA LEU A 57 -7.85 43.74 41.91
C LEU A 57 -7.33 44.13 43.30
N GLY A 58 -6.59 43.23 43.95
CA GLY A 58 -5.95 43.45 45.25
C GLY A 58 -4.93 44.60 45.29
N LYS A 59 -4.44 45.07 44.13
CA LYS A 59 -3.50 46.20 44.02
C LYS A 59 -4.09 47.54 44.50
N THR A 60 -5.42 47.71 44.43
CA THR A 60 -6.10 48.97 44.76
C THR A 60 -7.32 48.79 45.67
N ALA A 61 -7.87 47.58 45.77
CA ALA A 61 -9.02 47.31 46.63
C ALA A 61 -8.68 47.31 48.12
N LYS A 62 -9.66 47.68 48.95
CA LYS A 62 -9.55 47.62 50.42
C LYS A 62 -9.44 46.17 50.90
N SER A 63 -10.18 45.26 50.26
CA SER A 63 -10.09 43.82 50.47
C SER A 63 -10.75 43.08 49.31
N VAL A 64 -10.16 41.98 48.85
CA VAL A 64 -10.70 41.10 47.79
C VAL A 64 -10.81 39.67 48.31
N VAL A 65 -11.96 39.03 48.05
CA VAL A 65 -12.13 37.59 48.26
C VAL A 65 -12.35 36.90 46.92
N GLY A 66 -11.38 36.08 46.50
CA GLY A 66 -11.52 35.15 45.39
C GLY A 66 -12.31 33.92 45.82
N ILE A 67 -13.29 33.51 45.01
CA ILE A 67 -14.12 32.33 45.25
C ILE A 67 -14.04 31.43 44.03
N ASP A 68 -13.71 30.16 44.21
CA ASP A 68 -13.78 29.15 43.15
C ASP A 68 -14.38 27.84 43.69
N ILE A 69 -14.98 27.02 42.82
CA ILE A 69 -15.55 25.72 43.19
C ILE A 69 -14.47 24.65 43.36
N SER A 70 -13.31 24.84 42.75
CA SER A 70 -12.20 23.89 42.75
C SER A 70 -11.26 24.12 43.94
N GLU A 71 -11.23 23.16 44.87
CA GLU A 71 -10.36 23.19 46.04
C GLU A 71 -8.88 23.31 45.65
N GLU A 72 -8.44 22.58 44.62
CA GLU A 72 -7.06 22.63 44.12
C GLU A 72 -6.66 24.01 43.56
N ALA A 73 -7.54 24.65 42.78
CA ALA A 73 -7.29 25.98 42.23
C ALA A 73 -7.20 27.02 43.35
N VAL A 74 -8.08 26.93 44.36
CA VAL A 74 -8.01 27.77 45.57
C VAL A 74 -6.70 27.53 46.35
N GLU A 75 -6.23 26.30 46.50
CA GLU A 75 -4.95 26.01 47.15
C GLU A 75 -3.74 26.58 46.40
N ARG A 76 -3.75 26.56 45.06
CA ARG A 76 -2.72 27.19 44.23
C ARG A 76 -2.77 28.72 44.31
N ALA A 77 -3.96 29.30 44.17
CA ALA A 77 -4.19 30.74 44.31
C ALA A 77 -3.71 31.27 45.69
N LYS A 78 -3.97 30.54 46.77
CA LYS A 78 -3.45 30.86 48.10
C LYS A 78 -1.92 30.85 48.16
N ARG A 79 -1.30 29.84 47.55
CA ARG A 79 0.15 29.62 47.55
C ARG A 79 0.92 30.71 46.78
N GLU A 80 0.32 31.24 45.72
CA GLU A 80 0.98 32.16 44.80
C GLU A 80 0.58 33.63 44.99
N TYR A 81 -0.66 33.92 45.36
CA TYR A 81 -1.25 35.26 45.30
C TYR A 81 -1.89 35.79 46.60
N GLU A 82 -1.91 35.03 47.72
CA GLU A 82 -2.54 35.49 48.96
C GLU A 82 -1.74 36.62 49.64
N THR A 83 -2.44 37.64 50.14
CA THR A 83 -1.85 38.77 50.87
C THR A 83 -2.68 39.10 52.12
N ASP A 84 -2.36 40.18 52.83
CA ASP A 84 -3.18 40.65 53.95
C ASP A 84 -4.58 41.12 53.50
N ASN A 85 -4.71 41.66 52.28
CA ASN A 85 -5.97 42.18 51.72
C ASN A 85 -6.60 41.30 50.63
N VAL A 86 -5.92 40.26 50.15
CA VAL A 86 -6.44 39.29 49.18
C VAL A 86 -6.54 37.92 49.84
N LYS A 87 -7.74 37.34 49.83
CA LYS A 87 -8.04 35.99 50.36
C LYS A 87 -8.73 35.13 49.33
N TYR A 88 -8.61 33.81 49.46
CA TYR A 88 -9.26 32.84 48.58
C TYR A 88 -10.04 31.81 49.39
N GLN A 89 -11.22 31.41 48.92
CA GLN A 89 -12.06 30.40 49.56
C GLN A 89 -12.75 29.50 48.54
N VAL A 90 -13.01 28.25 48.92
CA VAL A 90 -13.81 27.32 48.11
C VAL A 90 -15.28 27.69 48.27
N GLY A 91 -16.02 27.84 47.18
CA GLY A 91 -17.43 28.21 47.23
C GLY A 91 -18.16 28.04 45.90
N ASP A 92 -19.47 27.78 45.99
CA ASP A 92 -20.37 27.61 44.85
C ASP A 92 -21.12 28.92 44.57
N ILE A 93 -21.09 29.38 43.32
CA ILE A 93 -21.82 30.57 42.85
C ILE A 93 -23.35 30.45 43.01
N SER A 94 -23.88 29.23 43.20
CA SER A 94 -25.28 28.97 43.51
C SER A 94 -25.72 29.44 44.89
N LYS A 95 -24.77 29.56 45.83
CA LYS A 95 -25.00 29.90 47.23
C LYS A 95 -23.72 30.46 47.86
N LEU A 96 -23.60 31.78 47.87
CA LEU A 96 -22.43 32.49 48.37
C LEU A 96 -22.44 32.59 49.90
N ASP A 97 -21.41 32.09 50.57
CA ASP A 97 -21.25 32.22 52.03
C ASP A 97 -20.73 33.62 52.41
N LEU A 98 -21.60 34.60 52.19
CA LEU A 98 -21.36 36.03 52.37
C LEU A 98 -22.62 36.70 52.95
N GLU A 99 -22.42 37.70 53.80
CA GLU A 99 -23.50 38.48 54.41
C GLU A 99 -24.26 39.32 53.36
N ASP A 100 -25.57 39.47 53.55
CA ASP A 100 -26.43 40.31 52.71
C ASP A 100 -25.94 41.78 52.70
N SER A 101 -25.90 42.41 51.52
CA SER A 101 -25.49 43.82 51.36
C SER A 101 -24.10 44.16 51.95
N SER A 102 -23.16 43.21 51.96
CA SER A 102 -21.80 43.40 52.49
C SER A 102 -20.78 43.89 51.46
N ILE A 103 -21.00 43.59 50.18
CA ILE A 103 -20.02 43.77 49.09
C ILE A 103 -20.24 45.08 48.33
N ASP A 104 -19.15 45.81 48.04
CA ASP A 104 -19.19 47.04 47.22
C ASP A 104 -19.10 46.73 45.72
N VAL A 105 -18.21 45.81 45.32
CA VAL A 105 -18.04 45.40 43.92
C VAL A 105 -17.98 43.88 43.83
N PHE A 106 -18.81 43.29 42.97
CA PHE A 106 -18.75 41.87 42.66
C PHE A 106 -18.21 41.69 41.23
N VAL A 107 -17.29 40.76 41.02
CA VAL A 107 -16.63 40.48 39.73
C VAL A 107 -16.79 39.00 39.42
N SER A 108 -17.02 38.66 38.15
CA SER A 108 -17.05 37.28 37.65
C SER A 108 -16.85 37.30 36.13
N PHE A 109 -15.74 36.75 35.64
CA PHE A 109 -15.42 36.74 34.21
C PHE A 109 -15.42 35.31 33.66
N GLU A 110 -16.04 35.11 32.51
CA GLU A 110 -16.20 33.81 31.83
C GLU A 110 -16.63 32.68 32.78
N THR A 111 -17.81 32.84 33.39
CA THR A 111 -18.34 31.92 34.41
C THR A 111 -19.77 31.46 34.11
N ILE A 112 -20.56 32.32 33.48
CA ILE A 112 -22.02 32.18 33.41
C ILE A 112 -22.48 31.26 32.27
N GLU A 113 -21.64 31.13 31.25
CA GLU A 113 -21.72 30.22 30.11
C GLU A 113 -21.45 28.75 30.50
N HIS A 114 -20.68 28.50 31.56
CA HIS A 114 -20.39 27.15 32.05
C HIS A 114 -21.56 26.52 32.83
N VAL A 115 -22.65 27.26 33.05
CA VAL A 115 -23.79 26.83 33.86
C VAL A 115 -25.12 26.96 33.14
N ASN A 116 -26.08 26.09 33.48
CA ASN A 116 -27.39 26.06 32.84
C ASN A 116 -28.28 27.27 33.20
N LYS A 117 -29.32 27.54 32.38
CA LYS A 117 -30.22 28.70 32.53
C LYS A 117 -30.96 28.82 33.87
N GLU A 118 -31.08 27.75 34.67
CA GLU A 118 -31.62 27.83 36.03
C GLU A 118 -30.56 28.36 37.01
N LEU A 119 -29.34 27.84 36.90
CA LEU A 119 -28.22 28.22 37.76
C LEU A 119 -27.73 29.65 37.47
N GLN A 120 -27.73 30.07 36.20
CA GLN A 120 -27.50 31.46 35.78
C GLN A 120 -28.40 32.46 36.55
N LYS A 121 -29.70 32.15 36.67
CA LYS A 121 -30.67 33.01 37.39
C LYS A 121 -30.45 33.01 38.90
N LYS A 122 -30.06 31.87 39.48
CA LYS A 122 -29.72 31.76 40.90
C LYS A 122 -28.47 32.58 41.22
N PHE A 123 -27.42 32.45 40.42
CA PHE A 123 -26.17 33.21 40.58
C PHE A 123 -26.42 34.73 40.56
N VAL A 124 -27.10 35.25 39.53
CA VAL A 124 -27.42 36.70 39.44
C VAL A 124 -28.28 37.17 40.62
N SER A 125 -29.13 36.31 41.18
CA SER A 125 -29.94 36.61 42.38
C SER A 125 -29.09 36.61 43.66
N GLU A 126 -28.15 35.68 43.81
CA GLU A 126 -27.19 35.63 44.93
C GLU A 126 -26.24 36.83 44.92
N VAL A 127 -25.75 37.24 43.75
CA VAL A 127 -24.97 38.48 43.60
C VAL A 127 -25.81 39.68 44.04
N SER A 128 -27.08 39.77 43.62
CA SER A 128 -28.00 40.82 44.05
C SER A 128 -28.24 40.83 45.57
N ARG A 129 -28.20 39.67 46.25
CA ARG A 129 -28.33 39.56 47.71
C ARG A 129 -27.11 40.12 48.45
N VAL A 130 -25.89 39.73 48.05
CA VAL A 130 -24.65 40.10 48.76
C VAL A 130 -24.19 41.54 48.45
N LEU A 131 -24.60 42.09 47.30
CA LEU A 131 -24.22 43.42 46.83
C LEU A 131 -25.05 44.53 47.50
N LYS A 132 -24.37 45.56 48.00
CA LYS A 132 -24.97 46.80 48.53
C LYS A 132 -25.91 47.46 47.52
N ASP A 133 -26.85 48.26 48.02
CA ASP A 133 -27.79 49.02 47.18
C ASP A 133 -27.13 50.00 46.20
N ASP A 134 -25.93 50.50 46.52
CA ASP A 134 -25.07 51.32 45.67
C ASP A 134 -23.84 50.58 45.12
N GLY A 135 -23.78 49.26 45.33
CA GLY A 135 -22.71 48.40 44.82
C GLY A 135 -22.85 48.10 43.33
N VAL A 136 -21.78 47.55 42.76
CA VAL A 136 -21.65 47.30 41.32
C VAL A 136 -21.30 45.83 41.05
N PHE A 137 -22.01 45.19 40.13
CA PHE A 137 -21.66 43.88 39.58
C PHE A 137 -20.98 44.06 38.23
N VAL A 138 -19.78 43.51 38.06
CA VAL A 138 -19.04 43.45 36.80
C VAL A 138 -19.00 41.99 36.35
N ILE A 139 -19.48 41.72 35.14
CA ILE A 139 -19.53 40.34 34.61
C ILE A 139 -19.21 40.30 33.11
N SER A 140 -18.52 39.25 32.65
CA SER A 140 -18.37 38.95 31.23
C SER A 140 -19.04 37.64 30.81
N SER A 141 -19.30 37.54 29.50
CA SER A 141 -19.77 36.33 28.80
C SER A 141 -19.24 36.39 27.36
N PRO A 142 -18.90 35.25 26.73
CA PRO A 142 -18.70 35.17 25.29
C PRO A 142 -19.98 35.62 24.60
N ASN A 143 -19.80 36.33 23.48
CA ASN A 143 -20.89 36.70 22.60
C ASN A 143 -21.15 35.53 21.65
N LYS A 144 -22.17 34.71 21.92
CA LYS A 144 -22.47 33.50 21.13
C LYS A 144 -22.45 33.72 19.60
N ALA A 145 -23.01 34.84 19.14
CA ALA A 145 -23.10 35.17 17.72
C ALA A 145 -21.74 35.38 17.03
N ILE A 146 -20.69 35.71 17.79
CA ILE A 146 -19.33 35.97 17.29
C ILE A 146 -18.35 34.88 17.73
N TYR A 147 -18.45 34.39 18.96
CA TYR A 147 -17.56 33.38 19.53
C TYR A 147 -17.79 31.99 18.92
N SER A 148 -19.06 31.56 18.83
CA SER A 148 -19.42 30.21 18.36
C SER A 148 -20.04 30.23 16.97
N ASP A 149 -21.15 30.97 16.77
CA ASP A 149 -21.93 30.87 15.53
C ASP A 149 -21.18 31.34 14.29
N PHE A 150 -20.32 32.36 14.41
CA PHE A 150 -19.56 32.93 13.29
C PHE A 150 -18.39 32.04 12.84
N PHE A 151 -17.68 31.43 13.80
CA PHE A 151 -16.51 30.57 13.51
C PHE A 151 -16.86 29.08 13.38
N GLY A 152 -18.09 28.67 13.73
CA GLY A 152 -18.45 27.25 13.87
C GLY A 152 -17.73 26.56 15.03
N TYR A 153 -17.23 27.34 16.00
CA TYR A 153 -16.53 26.85 17.18
C TYR A 153 -17.53 26.37 18.24
N ASN A 154 -17.14 25.36 19.01
CA ASN A 154 -17.95 24.80 20.08
C ASN A 154 -17.04 24.38 21.24
N ASN A 155 -17.05 25.16 22.33
CA ASN A 155 -16.35 24.81 23.56
C ASN A 155 -17.16 23.79 24.35
N GLU A 156 -16.59 22.61 24.62
CA GLU A 156 -17.28 21.53 25.34
C GLU A 156 -17.62 21.87 26.80
N PHE A 157 -16.93 22.85 27.40
CA PHE A 157 -17.20 23.32 28.75
C PHE A 157 -18.30 24.39 28.82
N HIS A 158 -18.72 24.99 27.70
CA HIS A 158 -19.75 26.03 27.65
C HIS A 158 -21.17 25.42 27.59
N VAL A 159 -21.74 25.13 28.76
CA VAL A 159 -23.09 24.53 28.92
C VAL A 159 -24.22 25.40 28.34
N CYS A 160 -24.12 26.73 28.42
CA CYS A 160 -25.16 27.65 27.95
C CYS A 160 -24.66 29.07 27.63
N GLU A 161 -24.04 29.24 26.46
CA GLU A 161 -23.78 30.57 25.89
C GLU A 161 -25.06 31.36 25.59
N MET A 162 -24.96 32.68 25.59
CA MET A 162 -26.09 33.62 25.43
C MET A 162 -25.86 34.61 24.28
N TYR A 163 -26.95 35.00 23.63
CA TYR A 163 -26.96 36.20 22.81
C TYR A 163 -27.01 37.46 23.69
N LYS A 164 -26.64 38.60 23.11
CA LYS A 164 -26.58 39.92 23.77
C LYS A 164 -27.85 40.26 24.54
N ASP A 165 -29.01 40.08 23.91
CA ASP A 165 -30.30 40.44 24.49
C ASP A 165 -30.66 39.49 25.64
N GLU A 166 -30.39 38.18 25.52
CA GLU A 166 -30.60 37.21 26.61
C GLU A 166 -29.73 37.55 27.85
N PHE A 167 -28.47 37.94 27.63
CA PHE A 167 -27.55 38.34 28.70
C PHE A 167 -27.99 39.64 29.38
N VAL A 168 -28.47 40.63 28.61
CA VAL A 168 -29.01 41.88 29.16
C VAL A 168 -30.30 41.62 29.94
N GLU A 169 -31.24 40.84 29.42
CA GLU A 169 -32.50 40.47 30.10
C GLU A 169 -32.23 39.73 31.42
N LEU A 170 -31.26 38.81 31.43
CA LEU A 170 -30.86 38.07 32.62
C LEU A 170 -30.37 39.00 33.75
N LEU A 171 -29.56 40.01 33.42
CA LEU A 171 -29.07 40.99 34.40
C LEU A 171 -30.16 41.98 34.82
N GLN A 172 -31.00 42.43 33.88
CA GLN A 172 -32.10 43.36 34.15
C GLN A 172 -33.19 42.75 35.06
N ALA A 173 -33.25 41.43 35.19
CA ALA A 173 -34.13 40.76 36.16
C ALA A 173 -33.83 41.11 37.62
N GLN A 174 -32.60 41.57 37.95
CA GLN A 174 -32.17 41.94 39.30
C GLN A 174 -31.57 43.35 39.40
N PHE A 175 -31.07 43.93 38.31
CA PHE A 175 -30.37 45.21 38.29
C PHE A 175 -31.05 46.22 37.35
N GLN A 176 -31.54 47.33 37.91
CA GLN A 176 -32.25 48.36 37.13
C GLN A 176 -31.37 49.05 36.08
N TYR A 177 -30.06 49.13 36.34
CA TYR A 177 -29.10 49.81 35.46
C TYR A 177 -28.05 48.80 35.00
N VAL A 178 -27.98 48.55 33.69
CA VAL A 178 -26.99 47.66 33.06
C VAL A 178 -26.33 48.42 31.90
N LYS A 179 -25.00 48.51 31.92
CA LYS A 179 -24.17 49.17 30.91
C LYS A 179 -23.24 48.14 30.28
N ILE A 180 -23.42 47.88 28.98
CA ILE A 180 -22.64 46.90 28.22
C ILE A 180 -21.44 47.56 27.53
N TYR A 181 -20.30 46.90 27.63
CA TYR A 181 -19.09 47.14 26.84
C TYR A 181 -18.81 45.88 26.02
N ASN A 182 -18.10 46.06 24.90
CA ASN A 182 -17.69 44.99 24.01
C ASN A 182 -16.15 44.91 24.04
N GLN A 183 -15.59 43.72 24.20
CA GLN A 183 -14.16 43.46 24.02
C GLN A 183 -13.86 43.04 22.59
N TYR A 184 -12.78 43.57 22.03
CA TYR A 184 -12.28 43.26 20.69
C TYR A 184 -10.77 43.07 20.75
N LEU A 185 -10.25 42.09 20.01
CA LEU A 185 -8.84 42.01 19.66
C LEU A 185 -8.65 42.72 18.32
N GLU A 186 -7.84 43.78 18.30
CA GLU A 186 -7.65 44.65 17.13
C GLU A 186 -6.17 44.98 16.94
N VAL A 187 -5.73 45.09 15.69
CA VAL A 187 -4.33 45.45 15.38
C VAL A 187 -4.12 46.95 15.57
N ALA A 188 -3.35 47.31 16.60
CA ALA A 188 -2.99 48.70 16.90
C ALA A 188 -1.60 49.08 16.37
N SER A 189 -1.47 50.31 15.85
CA SER A 189 -0.18 50.96 15.56
C SER A 189 0.08 52.05 16.59
N ILE A 190 1.19 51.94 17.32
CA ILE A 190 1.53 52.84 18.42
C ILE A 190 2.71 53.74 18.02
N VAL A 191 2.64 55.00 18.41
CA VAL A 191 3.77 55.94 18.35
C VAL A 191 3.99 56.41 19.78
N ASP A 192 5.09 55.96 20.37
CA ASP A 192 5.51 56.28 21.73
C ASP A 192 6.94 56.89 21.71
N ASN A 193 7.28 57.67 22.73
CA ASN A 193 8.61 58.23 22.93
C ASN A 193 9.40 57.50 24.03
N ASN A 194 8.87 56.39 24.56
CA ASN A 194 9.39 55.59 25.68
C ASN A 194 9.36 56.29 27.06
N ASP A 195 8.68 57.43 27.21
CA ASP A 195 8.42 58.02 28.52
C ASP A 195 7.10 57.47 29.10
N ILE A 196 7.18 56.74 30.22
CA ILE A 196 6.02 56.11 30.86
C ILE A 196 5.13 57.18 31.53
N HIS A 197 4.27 57.82 30.75
CA HIS A 197 3.21 58.72 31.21
C HIS A 197 1.84 58.06 31.07
N LYS A 198 1.14 57.88 32.20
CA LYS A 198 -0.16 57.19 32.27
C LYS A 198 -1.33 57.95 31.62
N ASP A 199 -1.19 59.26 31.38
CA ASP A 199 -2.26 60.14 30.92
C ASP A 199 -1.92 60.78 29.56
N GLY A 200 -2.37 60.18 28.45
CA GLY A 200 -2.08 60.76 27.13
C GLY A 200 -2.66 60.09 25.87
N ALA A 201 -3.15 58.85 25.95
CA ALA A 201 -3.62 58.11 24.77
C ALA A 201 -4.84 58.78 24.09
N LYS A 202 -4.63 59.37 22.91
CA LYS A 202 -5.70 60.00 22.10
C LYS A 202 -6.32 59.01 21.13
N PHE A 203 -7.40 58.38 21.54
CA PHE A 203 -8.20 57.52 20.66
C PHE A 203 -9.00 58.33 19.65
N LYS A 204 -8.80 58.05 18.35
CA LYS A 204 -9.61 58.60 17.26
C LYS A 204 -10.16 57.45 16.41
N LYS A 205 -11.41 57.06 16.68
CA LYS A 205 -12.13 56.10 15.85
C LYS A 205 -12.35 56.69 14.45
N ASN A 206 -12.02 55.93 13.41
CA ASN A 206 -12.16 56.35 12.03
C ASN A 206 -13.37 55.62 11.43
N ARG A 207 -14.47 56.36 11.20
CA ARG A 207 -15.83 55.91 10.76
C ARG A 207 -16.75 55.32 11.84
N ASP A 208 -18.03 55.63 11.68
CA ASP A 208 -19.18 55.10 12.44
C ASP A 208 -19.65 53.70 11.95
N THR A 209 -18.89 53.04 11.08
CA THR A 209 -19.32 51.82 10.35
C THR A 209 -18.86 50.50 10.97
N TYR A 210 -18.45 50.50 12.25
CA TYR A 210 -18.20 49.26 12.99
C TYR A 210 -19.53 48.74 13.55
N THR A 211 -20.13 47.79 12.83
CA THR A 211 -21.35 47.06 13.22
C THR A 211 -21.08 45.65 13.72
N SER A 212 -19.80 45.24 13.86
CA SER A 212 -19.43 44.00 14.53
C SER A 212 -19.59 44.16 16.04
N ASP A 213 -20.36 43.29 16.67
CA ASP A 213 -20.30 43.13 18.12
C ASP A 213 -18.95 42.49 18.52
N GLY A 214 -18.55 42.70 19.79
CA GLY A 214 -17.29 42.15 20.31
C GLY A 214 -17.36 40.63 20.50
N LYS A 215 -16.19 40.00 20.62
CA LYS A 215 -16.04 38.56 20.94
C LYS A 215 -16.57 38.26 22.35
N TYR A 216 -16.41 39.21 23.27
CA TYR A 216 -16.97 39.16 24.63
C TYR A 216 -17.80 40.40 24.95
N PHE A 217 -18.86 40.20 25.74
CA PHE A 217 -19.56 41.25 26.45
C PHE A 217 -18.96 41.44 27.84
N ILE A 218 -18.89 42.69 28.30
CA ILE A 218 -18.59 43.04 29.69
C ILE A 218 -19.70 43.96 30.17
N ALA A 219 -20.51 43.49 31.12
CA ALA A 219 -21.58 44.26 31.73
C ALA A 219 -21.13 44.87 33.06
N ILE A 220 -21.55 46.12 33.28
CA ILE A 220 -21.55 46.76 34.60
C ILE A 220 -23.02 46.94 34.99
N ALA A 221 -23.45 46.29 36.07
CA ALA A 221 -24.83 46.26 36.54
C ALA A 221 -24.96 46.81 37.98
N SER A 222 -26.04 47.53 38.28
CA SER A 222 -26.34 48.00 39.64
C SER A 222 -27.85 48.22 39.86
N LYS A 223 -28.24 48.22 41.13
CA LYS A 223 -29.59 48.60 41.60
C LYS A 223 -29.82 50.12 41.50
N LYS A 224 -28.76 50.94 41.51
CA LYS A 224 -28.82 52.41 41.39
C LYS A 224 -28.13 52.90 40.11
N ALA A 225 -28.38 54.17 39.77
CA ALA A 225 -27.80 54.80 38.59
C ALA A 225 -26.27 54.74 38.63
N ILE A 226 -25.70 54.01 37.66
CA ILE A 226 -24.26 53.93 37.43
C ILE A 226 -23.80 55.32 36.94
N GLY A 227 -22.82 55.92 37.61
CA GLY A 227 -22.24 57.21 37.21
C GLY A 227 -21.37 57.11 35.96
N ASP A 228 -20.48 58.10 35.75
CA ASP A 228 -19.52 58.12 34.63
C ASP A 228 -18.36 57.11 34.80
N ILE A 229 -18.68 55.87 35.20
CA ILE A 229 -17.76 54.74 35.18
C ILE A 229 -17.37 54.47 33.72
N CYS A 230 -16.07 54.44 33.44
CA CYS A 230 -15.49 54.13 32.15
C CYS A 230 -14.40 53.07 32.31
N ILE A 231 -14.55 51.93 31.63
CA ILE A 231 -13.56 50.82 31.60
C ILE A 231 -12.88 50.71 30.22
N GLN A 232 -13.01 51.74 29.39
CA GLN A 232 -12.38 51.77 28.06
C GLN A 232 -10.87 51.79 28.23
N SER A 233 -10.22 50.71 27.80
CA SER A 233 -8.79 50.47 27.96
C SER A 233 -8.25 49.79 26.70
N VAL A 234 -6.94 49.94 26.47
CA VAL A 234 -6.20 49.14 25.49
C VAL A 234 -5.06 48.47 26.23
N TYR A 235 -5.02 47.15 26.15
CA TYR A 235 -3.97 46.33 26.76
C TYR A 235 -2.97 45.94 25.68
N LEU A 236 -1.68 46.03 25.99
CA LEU A 236 -0.58 45.81 25.05
C LEU A 236 0.44 44.85 25.68
N LYS A 237 0.50 43.61 25.17
CA LYS A 237 1.57 42.66 25.49
C LYS A 237 2.70 42.89 24.50
N HIS A 238 3.93 43.06 25.00
CA HIS A 238 5.05 43.55 24.20
C HIS A 238 5.70 42.49 23.28
N ASP A 239 5.22 41.24 23.37
CA ASP A 239 5.81 40.06 22.75
C ASP A 239 4.98 39.50 21.57
N VAL A 240 5.64 39.50 20.40
CA VAL A 240 5.56 38.54 19.28
C VAL A 240 4.26 38.40 18.43
N THR A 241 3.04 38.67 18.91
CA THR A 241 1.79 38.23 18.24
C THR A 241 1.64 38.66 16.75
N TYR A 242 1.95 39.91 16.40
CA TYR A 242 1.72 40.42 15.04
C TYR A 242 2.65 39.81 13.97
N ARG A 243 3.93 39.55 14.30
CA ARG A 243 4.88 38.98 13.32
C ARG A 243 4.57 37.51 13.02
N LYS A 244 4.26 36.71 14.04
CA LYS A 244 3.84 35.31 13.88
C LYS A 244 2.58 35.21 13.01
N ASN A 245 1.58 36.04 13.27
CA ASN A 245 0.34 36.02 12.48
C ASN A 245 0.57 36.44 11.02
N ILE A 246 1.40 37.44 10.75
CA ILE A 246 1.80 37.81 9.38
C ILE A 246 2.55 36.68 8.67
N GLN A 247 3.51 36.05 9.34
CA GLN A 247 4.29 34.94 8.77
C GLN A 247 3.41 33.71 8.50
N ARG A 248 2.52 33.37 9.44
CA ARG A 248 1.54 32.30 9.27
C ARG A 248 0.54 32.57 8.15
N ILE A 249 0.12 33.83 7.95
CA ILE A 249 -0.69 34.23 6.79
C ILE A 249 0.07 33.98 5.49
N PHE A 250 1.35 34.36 5.38
CA PHE A 250 2.14 34.09 4.17
C PHE A 250 2.34 32.59 3.90
N GLU A 251 2.57 31.77 4.93
CA GLU A 251 2.63 30.31 4.82
C GLU A 251 1.31 29.72 4.33
N LEU A 252 0.20 30.07 4.97
CA LEU A 252 -1.15 29.60 4.59
C LEU A 252 -1.52 30.05 3.18
N GLN A 253 -1.12 31.26 2.78
CA GLN A 253 -1.41 31.79 1.46
C GLN A 253 -0.63 31.02 0.38
N LYS A 254 0.64 30.71 0.62
CA LYS A 254 1.43 29.81 -0.24
C LYS A 254 0.83 28.39 -0.29
N GLU A 255 0.43 27.84 0.86
CA GLU A 255 -0.19 26.51 0.92
C GLU A 255 -1.52 26.46 0.16
N VAL A 256 -2.32 27.53 0.23
CA VAL A 256 -3.56 27.70 -0.53
C VAL A 256 -3.28 27.81 -2.03
N ASP A 257 -2.25 28.56 -2.45
CA ASP A 257 -1.86 28.68 -3.86
C ASP A 257 -1.37 27.33 -4.43
N ASP A 258 -0.49 26.63 -3.71
CA ASP A 258 -0.01 25.27 -4.08
C ASP A 258 -1.18 24.27 -4.16
N ARG A 259 -2.13 24.32 -3.21
CA ARG A 259 -3.36 23.51 -3.23
C ARG A 259 -4.30 23.90 -4.37
N ASN A 260 -4.41 25.17 -4.74
CA ASN A 260 -5.26 25.64 -5.83
C ASN A 260 -4.72 25.22 -7.21
N GLU A 261 -3.40 25.24 -7.43
CA GLU A 261 -2.81 24.65 -8.64
C GLU A 261 -3.07 23.15 -8.72
N HIS A 262 -2.94 22.43 -7.58
CA HIS A 262 -3.23 21.00 -7.52
C HIS A 262 -4.71 20.68 -7.78
N LEU A 263 -5.64 21.42 -7.18
CA LEU A 263 -7.08 21.32 -7.43
C LEU A 263 -7.42 21.60 -8.89
N THR A 264 -6.83 22.64 -9.50
CA THR A 264 -7.05 22.95 -10.92
C THR A 264 -6.62 21.80 -11.84
N LYS A 265 -5.53 21.09 -11.47
CA LYS A 265 -5.08 19.88 -12.19
C LYS A 265 -6.05 18.71 -11.96
N LEU A 266 -6.49 18.48 -10.72
CA LEU A 266 -7.43 17.42 -10.38
C LEU A 266 -8.80 17.63 -11.02
N ASP A 267 -9.36 18.84 -11.02
CA ASP A 267 -10.62 19.18 -11.68
C ASP A 267 -10.58 18.88 -13.18
N LYS A 268 -9.42 19.11 -13.82
CA LYS A 268 -9.21 18.74 -15.22
C LYS A 268 -9.20 17.21 -15.40
N GLU A 269 -8.46 16.48 -14.56
CA GLU A 269 -8.44 15.01 -14.61
C GLU A 269 -9.79 14.38 -14.28
N ILE A 270 -10.56 14.95 -13.34
CA ILE A 270 -11.93 14.54 -13.01
C ILE A 270 -12.83 14.76 -14.22
N LYS A 271 -12.78 15.93 -14.85
CA LYS A 271 -13.58 16.23 -16.04
C LYS A 271 -13.27 15.33 -17.23
N ASP A 272 -12.00 15.02 -17.46
CA ASP A 272 -11.58 14.07 -18.50
C ASP A 272 -12.04 12.63 -18.16
N LYS A 273 -12.05 12.23 -16.88
CA LYS A 273 -12.57 10.93 -16.40
C LYS A 273 -14.10 10.85 -16.44
N ASP A 274 -14.83 11.90 -16.06
CA ASP A 274 -16.29 11.98 -16.12
C ASP A 274 -16.78 11.85 -17.57
N GLN A 275 -16.10 12.54 -18.50
CA GLN A 275 -16.37 12.39 -19.93
C GLN A 275 -16.16 10.93 -20.38
N ARG A 276 -15.10 10.25 -19.90
CA ARG A 276 -14.85 8.84 -20.18
C ARG A 276 -15.86 7.89 -19.51
N ILE A 277 -16.37 8.23 -18.32
CA ILE A 277 -17.43 7.48 -17.62
C ILE A 277 -18.73 7.57 -18.42
N ILE A 278 -19.09 8.74 -18.95
CA ILE A 278 -20.28 8.92 -19.80
C ILE A 278 -20.16 8.05 -21.07
N GLU A 279 -19.00 8.07 -21.74
CA GLU A 279 -18.73 7.21 -22.90
C GLU A 279 -18.87 5.72 -22.56
N LEU A 280 -18.28 5.28 -21.45
CA LEU A 280 -18.34 3.89 -20.99
C LEU A 280 -19.75 3.47 -20.55
N GLN A 281 -20.54 4.38 -19.97
CA GLN A 281 -21.95 4.14 -19.62
C GLN A 281 -22.79 3.95 -20.89
N GLU A 282 -22.58 4.78 -21.91
CA GLU A 282 -23.24 4.59 -23.22
C GLU A 282 -22.83 3.27 -23.90
N GLU A 283 -21.55 2.90 -23.87
CA GLU A 283 -21.05 1.62 -24.39
C GLU A 283 -21.66 0.44 -23.62
N HIS A 284 -21.72 0.52 -22.29
CA HIS A 284 -22.32 -0.49 -21.43
C HIS A 284 -23.83 -0.62 -21.65
N GLU A 285 -24.57 0.48 -21.78
CA GLU A 285 -26.03 0.42 -22.05
C GLU A 285 -26.31 -0.20 -23.42
N LYS A 286 -25.54 0.16 -24.46
CA LYS A 286 -25.59 -0.49 -25.79
C LYS A 286 -25.28 -2.00 -25.68
N GLY A 287 -24.30 -2.37 -24.87
CA GLY A 287 -23.96 -3.77 -24.57
C GLY A 287 -25.08 -4.53 -23.85
N MET A 288 -25.70 -3.92 -22.83
CA MET A 288 -26.81 -4.51 -22.07
C MET A 288 -28.07 -4.71 -22.91
N VAL A 289 -28.36 -3.80 -23.85
CA VAL A 289 -29.46 -3.98 -24.82
C VAL A 289 -29.18 -5.17 -25.74
N GLN A 290 -27.94 -5.35 -26.21
CA GLN A 290 -27.57 -6.53 -27.00
C GLN A 290 -27.62 -7.82 -26.16
N LEU A 291 -27.16 -7.78 -24.92
CA LEU A 291 -27.14 -8.94 -24.02
C LEU A 291 -28.56 -9.39 -23.64
N ARG A 292 -29.50 -8.45 -23.43
CA ARG A 292 -30.93 -8.77 -23.27
C ARG A 292 -31.50 -9.44 -24.52
N GLY A 293 -31.19 -8.94 -25.72
CA GLY A 293 -31.61 -9.58 -26.96
C GLY A 293 -31.09 -11.02 -27.11
N PHE A 294 -29.84 -11.29 -26.69
CA PHE A 294 -29.31 -12.66 -26.65
C PHE A 294 -29.92 -13.52 -25.54
N LEU A 295 -30.27 -12.96 -24.38
CA LEU A 295 -31.00 -13.66 -23.32
C LEU A 295 -32.39 -14.08 -23.79
N ASP A 296 -33.14 -13.19 -24.43
CA ASP A 296 -34.47 -13.50 -25.00
C ASP A 296 -34.36 -14.64 -26.05
N GLU A 297 -33.35 -14.60 -26.94
CA GLU A 297 -33.07 -15.70 -27.90
C GLU A 297 -32.71 -17.02 -27.20
N ILE A 298 -31.97 -16.97 -26.09
CA ILE A 298 -31.57 -18.15 -25.31
C ILE A 298 -32.78 -18.73 -24.55
N GLU A 299 -33.62 -17.90 -23.93
CA GLU A 299 -34.85 -18.36 -23.25
C GLU A 299 -35.81 -19.05 -24.23
N ASP A 300 -36.03 -18.47 -25.42
CA ASP A 300 -36.82 -19.11 -26.48
C ASP A 300 -36.21 -20.45 -26.93
N HIS A 301 -34.88 -20.55 -27.03
CA HIS A 301 -34.20 -21.80 -27.33
C HIS A 301 -34.25 -22.83 -26.19
N VAL A 302 -34.21 -22.41 -24.92
CA VAL A 302 -34.41 -23.29 -23.76
C VAL A 302 -35.84 -23.82 -23.78
N ARG A 303 -36.84 -22.97 -24.01
CA ARG A 303 -38.25 -23.35 -24.10
C ARG A 303 -38.51 -24.36 -25.24
N GLN A 304 -37.95 -24.12 -26.42
CA GLN A 304 -37.98 -25.07 -27.54
C GLN A 304 -37.29 -26.40 -27.20
N LYS A 305 -36.19 -26.37 -26.42
CA LYS A 305 -35.47 -27.57 -25.97
C LYS A 305 -36.28 -28.36 -24.93
N GLU A 306 -37.01 -27.70 -24.04
CA GLU A 306 -37.92 -28.35 -23.08
C GLU A 306 -39.11 -29.02 -23.78
N GLU A 307 -39.72 -28.37 -24.79
CA GLU A 307 -40.75 -29.00 -25.63
C GLU A 307 -40.19 -30.21 -26.39
N LEU A 308 -38.98 -30.11 -26.95
CA LEU A 308 -38.30 -31.22 -27.60
C LEU A 308 -37.94 -32.36 -26.63
N LEU A 309 -37.63 -32.05 -25.36
CA LEU A 309 -37.36 -33.06 -24.33
C LEU A 309 -38.63 -33.83 -23.98
N LYS A 310 -39.75 -33.14 -23.71
CA LYS A 310 -41.07 -33.78 -23.48
C LYS A 310 -41.48 -34.65 -24.67
N LEU A 311 -41.32 -34.13 -25.89
CA LEU A 311 -41.62 -34.88 -27.11
C LEU A 311 -40.72 -36.11 -27.27
N ASN A 312 -39.45 -36.04 -26.84
CA ASN A 312 -38.51 -37.16 -26.87
C ASN A 312 -38.84 -38.22 -25.80
N GLU A 313 -39.32 -37.83 -24.62
CA GLU A 313 -39.86 -38.75 -23.60
C GLU A 313 -41.10 -39.47 -24.12
N GLU A 314 -42.09 -38.75 -24.68
CA GLU A 314 -43.25 -39.37 -25.33
C GLU A 314 -42.84 -40.32 -26.48
N LEU A 315 -41.79 -39.98 -27.23
CA LEU A 315 -41.25 -40.84 -28.30
C LEU A 315 -40.54 -42.07 -27.73
N ARG A 316 -39.85 -41.97 -26.59
CA ARG A 316 -39.26 -43.11 -25.89
C ARG A 316 -40.32 -44.07 -25.38
N GLU A 317 -41.37 -43.58 -24.71
CA GLU A 317 -42.50 -44.42 -24.29
C GLU A 317 -43.16 -45.12 -25.50
N LYS A 318 -43.35 -44.40 -26.61
CA LYS A 318 -43.87 -44.98 -27.87
C LYS A 318 -42.89 -45.97 -28.50
N ILE A 319 -41.58 -45.79 -28.35
CA ILE A 319 -40.55 -46.74 -28.82
C ILE A 319 -40.58 -48.00 -27.94
N GLU A 320 -40.56 -47.89 -26.62
CA GLU A 320 -40.63 -49.03 -25.70
C GLU A 320 -41.93 -49.83 -25.89
N LEU A 321 -43.07 -49.16 -26.05
CA LEU A 321 -44.33 -49.82 -26.39
C LEU A 321 -44.27 -50.52 -27.75
N ASN A 322 -43.67 -49.88 -28.77
CA ASN A 322 -43.47 -50.51 -30.07
C ASN A 322 -42.48 -51.68 -30.02
N GLU A 323 -41.42 -51.61 -29.22
CA GLU A 323 -40.47 -52.72 -29.00
C GLU A 323 -41.13 -53.88 -28.24
N TYR A 324 -41.98 -53.61 -27.26
CA TYR A 324 -42.81 -54.64 -26.63
C TYR A 324 -43.75 -55.31 -27.64
N HIS A 325 -44.41 -54.52 -28.49
CA HIS A 325 -45.24 -55.04 -29.60
C HIS A 325 -44.41 -55.80 -30.64
N LEU A 326 -43.20 -55.33 -30.96
CA LEU A 326 -42.28 -55.95 -31.92
C LEU A 326 -41.74 -57.26 -31.38
N ASN A 327 -41.38 -57.34 -30.10
CA ASN A 327 -40.94 -58.57 -29.43
C ASN A 327 -42.08 -59.58 -29.33
N LYS A 328 -43.31 -59.14 -29.05
CA LYS A 328 -44.51 -59.99 -29.10
C LYS A 328 -44.81 -60.49 -30.51
N ALA A 329 -44.64 -59.65 -31.53
CA ALA A 329 -44.79 -60.01 -32.93
C ALA A 329 -43.66 -60.96 -33.39
N ASN A 330 -42.41 -60.71 -33.02
CA ASN A 330 -41.25 -61.56 -33.31
C ASN A 330 -41.38 -62.93 -32.64
N LYS A 331 -41.96 -63.02 -31.43
CA LYS A 331 -42.30 -64.31 -30.81
C LYS A 331 -43.37 -65.06 -31.60
N ALA A 332 -44.44 -64.38 -32.02
CA ALA A 332 -45.47 -64.97 -32.88
C ALA A 332 -44.98 -65.30 -34.31
N ILE A 333 -43.96 -64.59 -34.80
CA ILE A 333 -43.24 -64.91 -36.04
C ILE A 333 -42.38 -66.14 -35.81
N HIS A 334 -41.62 -66.24 -34.73
CA HIS A 334 -40.84 -67.43 -34.39
C HIS A 334 -41.72 -68.69 -34.26
N ASP A 335 -42.86 -68.60 -33.58
CA ASP A 335 -43.85 -69.69 -33.50
C ASP A 335 -44.39 -70.07 -34.90
N LYS A 336 -44.55 -69.08 -35.79
CA LYS A 336 -44.93 -69.31 -37.20
C LYS A 336 -43.78 -69.80 -38.06
N ASP A 337 -42.54 -69.44 -37.79
CA ASP A 337 -41.35 -69.89 -38.53
C ASP A 337 -41.02 -71.34 -38.17
N VAL A 338 -41.28 -71.76 -36.92
CA VAL A 338 -41.31 -73.18 -36.54
C VAL A 338 -42.44 -73.91 -37.29
N HIS A 339 -43.61 -73.29 -37.47
CA HIS A 339 -44.69 -73.88 -38.28
C HIS A 339 -44.36 -73.89 -39.79
N ILE A 340 -43.68 -72.86 -40.31
CA ILE A 340 -43.22 -72.75 -41.69
C ILE A 340 -42.11 -73.76 -41.95
N GLY A 341 -41.14 -73.98 -41.05
CA GLY A 341 -40.14 -75.03 -41.19
C GLY A 341 -40.74 -76.45 -41.24
N ASN A 342 -41.86 -76.67 -40.52
CA ASN A 342 -42.64 -77.91 -40.65
C ASN A 342 -43.36 -77.98 -42.01
N LEU A 343 -43.91 -76.88 -42.50
CA LEU A 343 -44.50 -76.78 -43.85
C LEU A 343 -43.46 -76.85 -44.98
N GLU A 344 -42.25 -76.37 -44.78
CA GLU A 344 -41.12 -76.42 -45.73
C GLU A 344 -40.58 -77.83 -45.88
N ASN A 345 -40.58 -78.64 -44.82
CA ASN A 345 -40.35 -80.09 -44.94
C ASN A 345 -41.44 -80.77 -45.79
N ILE A 346 -42.71 -80.41 -45.59
CA ILE A 346 -43.84 -80.90 -46.43
C ILE A 346 -43.75 -80.39 -47.87
N ILE A 347 -43.29 -79.15 -48.09
CA ILE A 347 -43.06 -78.58 -49.41
C ILE A 347 -41.87 -79.25 -50.09
N ARG A 348 -40.79 -79.56 -49.37
CA ARG A 348 -39.63 -80.31 -49.91
C ARG A 348 -40.02 -81.69 -50.43
N ASP A 349 -40.92 -82.38 -49.74
CA ASP A 349 -41.49 -83.65 -50.21
C ASP A 349 -42.39 -83.45 -51.46
N LYS A 350 -43.10 -82.33 -51.56
CA LYS A 350 -43.85 -81.96 -52.77
C LYS A 350 -42.97 -81.44 -53.91
N ASP A 351 -41.84 -80.81 -53.65
CA ASP A 351 -40.87 -80.34 -54.64
C ASP A 351 -40.14 -81.52 -55.27
N ASN A 352 -39.89 -82.60 -54.54
CA ASN A 352 -39.46 -83.88 -55.11
C ASN A 352 -40.51 -84.46 -56.08
N HIS A 353 -41.80 -84.21 -55.83
CA HIS A 353 -42.90 -84.57 -56.73
C HIS A 353 -42.99 -83.62 -57.95
N ILE A 354 -42.79 -82.31 -57.73
CA ILE A 354 -42.78 -81.29 -58.80
C ILE A 354 -41.56 -81.46 -59.71
N ASN A 355 -40.39 -81.86 -59.22
CA ASN A 355 -39.22 -82.15 -60.05
C ASN A 355 -39.46 -83.32 -61.03
N ASN A 356 -40.27 -84.32 -60.65
CA ASN A 356 -40.73 -85.37 -61.58
C ASN A 356 -41.70 -84.81 -62.65
N LEU A 357 -42.56 -83.86 -62.28
CA LEU A 357 -43.44 -83.15 -63.22
C LEU A 357 -42.66 -82.17 -64.12
N GLU A 358 -41.60 -81.51 -63.63
CA GLU A 358 -40.72 -80.63 -64.40
C GLU A 358 -39.95 -81.40 -65.48
N ASN A 359 -39.47 -82.62 -65.19
CA ASN A 359 -38.88 -83.48 -66.21
C ASN A 359 -39.88 -83.86 -67.31
N THR A 360 -41.17 -83.95 -66.97
CA THR A 360 -42.26 -84.13 -67.93
C THR A 360 -42.52 -82.85 -68.74
N LEU A 361 -42.53 -81.68 -68.10
CA LEU A 361 -42.71 -80.36 -68.72
C LEU A 361 -41.50 -79.91 -69.58
N ARG A 362 -40.28 -80.37 -69.28
CA ARG A 362 -39.09 -80.17 -70.12
C ARG A 362 -39.20 -80.86 -71.49
N ARG A 363 -39.99 -81.93 -71.63
CA ARG A 363 -40.33 -82.51 -72.94
C ARG A 363 -41.29 -81.63 -73.76
N ILE A 364 -42.07 -80.76 -73.11
CA ILE A 364 -43.09 -79.92 -73.75
C ILE A 364 -42.55 -78.53 -74.14
N LYS A 365 -41.49 -78.04 -73.47
CA LYS A 365 -40.84 -76.74 -73.73
C LYS A 365 -40.11 -76.59 -75.10
N LYS A 366 -40.32 -77.50 -76.07
CA LYS A 366 -39.89 -77.29 -77.47
C LYS A 366 -40.80 -76.37 -78.27
N PHE A 367 -41.97 -76.01 -77.74
CA PHE A 367 -42.89 -75.04 -78.36
C PHE A 367 -43.28 -73.95 -77.35
N VAL A 368 -42.76 -72.72 -77.55
CA VAL A 368 -43.48 -71.42 -77.51
C VAL A 368 -42.45 -70.26 -77.42
N PRO A 369 -42.60 -69.14 -78.17
CA PRO A 369 -41.50 -68.21 -78.39
C PRO A 369 -41.69 -66.78 -77.84
N ALA A 370 -40.67 -66.30 -77.12
CA ALA A 370 -40.19 -64.91 -77.04
C ALA A 370 -40.74 -63.83 -76.06
N PRO A 371 -41.93 -63.83 -75.42
CA PRO A 371 -42.44 -62.59 -74.78
C PRO A 371 -41.74 -62.28 -73.44
N LEU A 372 -41.18 -63.33 -72.83
CA LEU A 372 -40.58 -63.36 -71.49
C LEU A 372 -39.35 -62.43 -71.31
N ARG A 373 -38.87 -61.76 -72.35
CA ARG A 373 -37.77 -60.77 -72.24
C ARG A 373 -38.16 -59.45 -71.57
N LYS A 374 -39.44 -59.18 -71.31
CA LYS A 374 -39.89 -57.87 -70.77
C LYS A 374 -39.91 -57.77 -69.24
N LEU A 375 -40.02 -58.88 -68.50
CA LEU A 375 -40.16 -58.84 -67.03
C LEU A 375 -38.83 -58.57 -66.29
N ALA A 376 -37.71 -59.01 -66.85
CA ALA A 376 -36.36 -58.81 -66.28
C ALA A 376 -35.92 -57.33 -66.20
N LYS A 377 -36.63 -56.39 -66.84
CA LYS A 377 -36.30 -54.95 -66.81
C LYS A 377 -36.93 -54.16 -65.66
N PHE A 378 -37.82 -54.75 -64.86
CA PHE A 378 -38.48 -54.03 -63.75
C PHE A 378 -37.66 -54.05 -62.45
N ILE A 379 -36.96 -55.15 -62.16
CA ILE A 379 -36.25 -55.37 -60.89
C ILE A 379 -35.04 -54.43 -60.70
N VAL A 380 -34.37 -54.03 -61.79
CA VAL A 380 -33.14 -53.21 -61.73
C VAL A 380 -33.39 -51.73 -61.37
N ARG A 381 -34.64 -51.25 -61.39
CA ARG A 381 -34.96 -49.85 -61.06
C ARG A 381 -35.26 -49.58 -59.57
N GLY A 382 -35.51 -50.61 -58.75
CA GLY A 382 -35.80 -50.45 -57.32
C GLY A 382 -34.58 -50.07 -56.47
N PHE A 383 -33.40 -50.64 -56.76
CA PHE A 383 -32.23 -50.59 -55.87
C PHE A 383 -31.48 -49.25 -55.80
N ARG A 384 -31.84 -48.24 -56.60
CA ARG A 384 -31.13 -46.94 -56.61
C ARG A 384 -31.76 -45.84 -55.74
N LYS A 385 -32.89 -46.07 -55.07
CA LYS A 385 -33.61 -45.03 -54.30
C LYS A 385 -33.32 -45.01 -52.78
N ILE A 386 -32.56 -45.98 -52.24
CA ILE A 386 -32.30 -46.11 -50.79
C ILE A 386 -31.04 -45.35 -50.33
N LYS A 387 -30.06 -45.09 -51.21
CA LYS A 387 -28.72 -44.60 -50.83
C LYS A 387 -28.56 -43.07 -50.72
N ARG A 388 -29.64 -42.29 -50.51
CA ARG A 388 -29.58 -40.81 -50.57
C ARG A 388 -30.26 -40.01 -49.45
N THR A 389 -30.66 -40.66 -48.35
CA THR A 389 -31.45 -40.04 -47.26
C THR A 389 -30.76 -40.16 -45.88
N LEU A 390 -29.47 -39.80 -45.79
CA LEU A 390 -28.68 -39.86 -44.55
C LEU A 390 -27.64 -38.72 -44.45
N LYS A 391 -28.05 -37.46 -44.64
CA LYS A 391 -27.26 -36.28 -44.21
C LYS A 391 -28.19 -35.17 -43.73
N GLY A 392 -28.19 -34.93 -42.41
CA GLY A 392 -28.83 -33.77 -41.78
C GLY A 392 -27.90 -32.56 -41.76
N ASN A 393 -28.48 -31.36 -41.80
CA ASN A 393 -27.74 -30.10 -41.67
C ASN A 393 -27.73 -29.63 -40.21
N LYS A 394 -26.55 -29.24 -39.70
CA LYS A 394 -26.42 -28.22 -38.65
C LYS A 394 -25.54 -27.09 -39.20
N LYS A 395 -25.97 -25.83 -39.06
CA LYS A 395 -25.19 -24.66 -39.49
C LYS A 395 -24.04 -24.44 -38.49
N MET A 396 -22.81 -24.77 -38.87
CA MET A 396 -21.62 -24.33 -38.12
C MET A 396 -21.35 -22.85 -38.39
N LYS A 397 -21.06 -22.06 -37.34
CA LYS A 397 -20.37 -20.77 -37.50
C LYS A 397 -19.03 -21.02 -38.19
N LYS A 398 -18.65 -20.14 -39.12
CA LYS A 398 -17.46 -20.32 -39.99
C LYS A 398 -16.19 -19.96 -39.21
N LEU A 399 -15.70 -20.90 -38.39
CA LEU A 399 -14.49 -20.75 -37.58
C LEU A 399 -13.28 -20.30 -38.43
N ARG A 400 -12.51 -19.35 -37.90
CA ARG A 400 -11.27 -18.87 -38.51
C ARG A 400 -10.21 -19.97 -38.36
N LYS A 401 -9.30 -20.09 -39.34
CA LYS A 401 -8.11 -20.93 -39.18
C LYS A 401 -7.07 -20.19 -38.37
N LEU A 402 -6.57 -20.84 -37.32
CA LEU A 402 -5.49 -20.35 -36.48
C LEU A 402 -4.15 -20.90 -36.97
N LYS A 403 -3.09 -20.12 -36.81
CA LYS A 403 -1.71 -20.54 -37.04
C LYS A 403 -0.90 -20.14 -35.81
N VAL A 404 -0.41 -21.13 -35.09
CA VAL A 404 0.59 -20.99 -34.03
C VAL A 404 1.95 -20.76 -34.69
N SER A 405 2.72 -19.81 -34.17
CA SER A 405 4.09 -19.52 -34.60
C SER A 405 5.08 -20.35 -33.77
N SER A 406 4.94 -21.67 -33.79
CA SER A 406 5.79 -22.56 -32.99
C SER A 406 7.25 -22.47 -33.39
N SER A 407 8.12 -22.30 -32.40
CA SER A 407 9.57 -22.32 -32.61
C SER A 407 10.08 -23.73 -32.88
N GLN A 408 11.26 -23.84 -33.48
CA GLN A 408 12.03 -25.09 -33.53
C GLN A 408 12.88 -25.30 -32.28
N ASN A 409 13.13 -24.24 -31.51
CA ASN A 409 13.87 -24.26 -30.24
C ASN A 409 13.05 -23.52 -29.16
N PRO A 410 11.83 -24.00 -28.81
CA PRO A 410 10.98 -23.31 -27.85
C PRO A 410 11.63 -23.24 -26.46
N ILE A 411 11.41 -22.14 -25.75
CA ILE A 411 11.76 -22.02 -24.33
C ILE A 411 10.78 -22.84 -23.49
N VAL A 412 9.49 -22.79 -23.83
CA VAL A 412 8.41 -23.49 -23.11
C VAL A 412 7.63 -24.43 -24.03
N SER A 413 7.43 -25.67 -23.57
CA SER A 413 6.48 -26.62 -24.16
C SER A 413 5.16 -26.55 -23.42
N ILE A 414 4.13 -25.97 -24.04
CA ILE A 414 2.78 -25.89 -23.46
C ILE A 414 2.02 -27.18 -23.78
N ILE A 415 1.69 -27.95 -22.75
CA ILE A 415 0.92 -29.19 -22.82
C ILE A 415 -0.52 -28.88 -22.44
N ILE A 416 -1.44 -29.17 -23.36
CA ILE A 416 -2.87 -29.03 -23.15
C ILE A 416 -3.50 -30.43 -23.19
N PRO A 417 -3.89 -31.03 -22.06
CA PRO A 417 -4.66 -32.27 -22.04
C PRO A 417 -6.09 -32.00 -22.50
N VAL A 418 -6.63 -32.86 -23.37
CA VAL A 418 -7.94 -32.68 -24.00
C VAL A 418 -8.71 -34.00 -24.04
N TYR A 419 -9.98 -33.94 -23.64
CA TYR A 419 -10.97 -35.00 -23.89
C TYR A 419 -12.30 -34.36 -24.34
N ASN A 420 -12.49 -34.26 -25.66
CA ASN A 420 -13.55 -33.47 -26.30
C ASN A 420 -13.46 -31.96 -25.92
N GLN A 421 -14.58 -31.24 -25.93
CA GLN A 421 -14.65 -29.80 -25.68
C GLN A 421 -13.81 -28.97 -26.67
N PHE A 422 -13.96 -29.26 -27.97
CA PHE A 422 -13.25 -28.57 -29.05
C PHE A 422 -13.36 -27.03 -28.97
N ASP A 423 -14.54 -26.49 -28.63
CA ASP A 423 -14.75 -25.03 -28.59
C ASP A 423 -13.89 -24.35 -27.51
N TYR A 424 -13.79 -24.95 -26.31
CA TYR A 424 -12.90 -24.46 -25.24
C TYR A 424 -11.43 -24.55 -25.66
N THR A 425 -11.02 -25.72 -26.14
CA THR A 425 -9.66 -25.96 -26.65
C THR A 425 -9.26 -24.95 -27.73
N TYR A 426 -10.19 -24.59 -28.63
CA TYR A 426 -9.97 -23.57 -29.66
C TYR A 426 -9.83 -22.16 -29.07
N GLN A 427 -10.61 -21.78 -28.05
CA GLN A 427 -10.48 -20.47 -27.40
C GLN A 427 -9.20 -20.36 -26.55
N CYS A 428 -8.83 -21.43 -25.82
CA CYS A 428 -7.57 -21.52 -25.08
C CYS A 428 -6.40 -21.25 -26.03
N ILE A 429 -6.26 -22.02 -27.11
CA ILE A 429 -5.18 -21.84 -28.11
C ILE A 429 -5.26 -20.47 -28.80
N LYS A 430 -6.47 -19.94 -29.06
CA LYS A 430 -6.61 -18.56 -29.57
C LYS A 430 -6.01 -17.54 -28.61
N SER A 431 -6.29 -17.66 -27.30
CA SER A 431 -5.77 -16.74 -26.29
C SER A 431 -4.24 -16.82 -26.14
N ILE A 432 -3.65 -18.02 -26.24
CA ILE A 432 -2.18 -18.19 -26.26
C ILE A 432 -1.56 -17.44 -27.45
N ILE A 433 -2.14 -17.57 -28.65
CA ILE A 433 -1.68 -16.85 -29.85
C ILE A 433 -1.84 -15.32 -29.71
N GLU A 434 -2.87 -14.87 -28.98
CA GLU A 434 -3.23 -13.45 -28.84
C GLU A 434 -2.38 -12.73 -27.77
N TYR A 435 -2.02 -13.42 -26.68
CA TYR A 435 -1.35 -12.84 -25.52
C TYR A 435 0.07 -13.38 -25.25
N THR A 436 0.68 -14.09 -26.21
CA THR A 436 2.05 -14.61 -26.08
C THR A 436 2.85 -14.30 -27.35
N ALA A 437 3.68 -13.27 -27.28
CA ALA A 437 4.47 -12.76 -28.41
C ALA A 437 5.97 -12.58 -28.08
N ASP A 438 6.33 -12.65 -26.81
CA ASP A 438 7.63 -12.31 -26.23
C ASP A 438 8.43 -13.52 -25.70
N VAL A 439 7.80 -14.70 -25.65
CA VAL A 439 8.42 -15.98 -25.32
C VAL A 439 8.28 -16.94 -26.51
N GLU A 440 9.34 -17.67 -26.86
CA GLU A 440 9.25 -18.75 -27.85
C GLU A 440 8.65 -20.01 -27.23
N TYR A 441 7.57 -20.54 -27.81
CA TYR A 441 6.87 -21.72 -27.31
C TYR A 441 6.48 -22.72 -28.40
N GLU A 442 6.12 -23.93 -27.97
CA GLU A 442 5.34 -24.89 -28.75
C GLU A 442 4.04 -25.26 -28.02
N ILE A 443 3.08 -25.85 -28.74
CA ILE A 443 1.83 -26.37 -28.16
C ILE A 443 1.69 -27.84 -28.51
N ILE A 444 1.55 -28.68 -27.48
CA ILE A 444 1.35 -30.12 -27.54
C ILE A 444 -0.05 -30.44 -27.00
N ILE A 445 -0.91 -30.99 -27.86
CA ILE A 445 -2.24 -31.47 -27.47
C ILE A 445 -2.13 -32.95 -27.08
N GLY A 446 -2.39 -33.26 -25.81
CA GLY A 446 -2.62 -34.63 -25.34
C GLY A 446 -4.08 -35.01 -25.55
N ASP A 447 -4.41 -35.66 -26.67
CA ASP A 447 -5.78 -36.02 -27.04
C ASP A 447 -6.14 -37.42 -26.53
N ASP A 448 -6.91 -37.46 -25.43
CA ASP A 448 -7.26 -38.68 -24.71
C ASP A 448 -8.46 -39.43 -25.33
N VAL A 449 -8.32 -39.79 -26.61
CA VAL A 449 -9.35 -40.42 -27.46
C VAL A 449 -10.66 -39.61 -27.60
N SER A 450 -10.54 -38.30 -27.88
CA SER A 450 -11.70 -37.45 -28.17
C SER A 450 -12.56 -37.98 -29.33
N SER A 451 -13.85 -37.65 -29.30
CA SER A 451 -14.87 -38.09 -30.26
C SER A 451 -15.58 -36.94 -30.99
N ASP A 452 -15.39 -35.70 -30.53
CA ASP A 452 -15.93 -34.48 -31.14
C ASP A 452 -15.01 -33.91 -32.23
N GLU A 453 -15.17 -32.62 -32.58
CA GLU A 453 -14.36 -31.99 -33.63
C GLU A 453 -12.87 -31.81 -33.24
N THR A 454 -12.47 -32.10 -32.00
CA THR A 454 -11.07 -32.24 -31.56
C THR A 454 -10.33 -33.29 -32.39
N VAL A 455 -11.03 -34.36 -32.82
CA VAL A 455 -10.48 -35.36 -33.76
C VAL A 455 -9.86 -34.69 -35.00
N ASN A 456 -10.45 -33.56 -35.40
CA ASN A 456 -10.15 -32.77 -36.59
C ASN A 456 -9.40 -31.46 -36.29
N ILE A 457 -8.88 -31.22 -35.07
CA ILE A 457 -8.27 -29.95 -34.64
C ILE A 457 -7.24 -29.39 -35.63
N ASN A 458 -6.41 -30.26 -36.21
CA ASN A 458 -5.42 -29.97 -37.26
C ASN A 458 -5.98 -29.40 -38.59
N LYS A 459 -7.31 -29.37 -38.79
CA LYS A 459 -7.97 -28.67 -39.92
C LYS A 459 -8.15 -27.17 -39.64
N TYR A 460 -8.30 -26.81 -38.37
CA TYR A 460 -8.60 -25.46 -37.88
C TYR A 460 -7.34 -24.76 -37.37
N ILE A 461 -6.47 -25.49 -36.70
CA ILE A 461 -5.26 -24.98 -36.06
C ILE A 461 -4.03 -25.60 -36.76
N LYS A 462 -3.02 -24.78 -37.06
CA LYS A 462 -1.73 -25.18 -37.63
C LYS A 462 -0.59 -24.77 -36.71
N GLY A 463 0.50 -25.53 -36.72
CA GLY A 463 1.67 -25.29 -35.85
C GLY A 463 1.58 -25.93 -34.46
N ILE A 464 0.63 -26.85 -34.26
CA ILE A 464 0.49 -27.64 -33.02
C ILE A 464 0.99 -29.07 -33.24
N ASN A 465 1.54 -29.68 -32.19
CA ASN A 465 1.75 -31.12 -32.11
C ASN A 465 0.52 -31.78 -31.47
N VAL A 466 0.13 -32.97 -31.90
CA VAL A 466 -1.05 -33.68 -31.37
C VAL A 466 -0.69 -35.14 -31.10
N ILE A 467 -0.58 -35.47 -29.82
CA ILE A 467 -0.31 -36.80 -29.30
C ILE A 467 -1.65 -37.41 -28.94
N ARG A 468 -2.13 -38.37 -29.74
CA ARG A 468 -3.41 -39.05 -29.51
C ARG A 468 -3.16 -40.42 -28.90
N ASN A 469 -3.78 -40.68 -27.75
CA ASN A 469 -3.67 -41.97 -27.07
C ASN A 469 -4.43 -43.07 -27.83
N SER A 470 -4.05 -44.33 -27.64
CA SER A 470 -4.76 -45.50 -28.19
C SER A 470 -5.99 -45.89 -27.38
N GLU A 471 -6.02 -45.49 -26.10
CA GLU A 471 -7.08 -45.73 -25.13
C GLU A 471 -7.24 -44.51 -24.22
N ASN A 472 -8.26 -44.49 -23.36
CA ASN A 472 -8.56 -43.35 -22.50
C ASN A 472 -7.76 -43.44 -21.18
N LEU A 473 -6.65 -42.71 -21.12
CA LEU A 473 -5.68 -42.70 -20.03
C LEU A 473 -6.07 -41.80 -18.84
N LYS A 474 -7.09 -40.93 -19.00
CA LYS A 474 -7.46 -39.86 -18.04
C LYS A 474 -6.37 -38.79 -17.91
N PHE A 475 -6.65 -37.77 -17.10
CA PHE A 475 -5.85 -36.55 -16.99
C PHE A 475 -4.37 -36.82 -16.72
N LEU A 476 -4.04 -37.44 -15.58
CA LEU A 476 -2.67 -37.62 -15.10
C LEU A 476 -1.78 -38.35 -16.12
N LEU A 477 -2.20 -39.54 -16.55
CA LEU A 477 -1.42 -40.38 -17.46
C LEU A 477 -1.35 -39.80 -18.89
N ASN A 478 -2.38 -39.05 -19.32
CA ASN A 478 -2.33 -38.30 -20.58
C ASN A 478 -1.31 -37.16 -20.53
N CYS A 479 -1.26 -36.41 -19.42
CA CYS A 479 -0.22 -35.39 -19.18
C CYS A 479 1.19 -36.01 -19.22
N ASN A 480 1.42 -37.10 -18.48
CA ASN A 480 2.69 -37.83 -18.49
C ASN A 480 3.06 -38.37 -19.89
N ASN A 481 2.08 -38.81 -20.69
CA ASN A 481 2.34 -39.29 -22.04
C ASN A 481 2.68 -38.14 -23.01
N ALA A 482 1.93 -37.04 -22.97
CA ALA A 482 2.18 -35.87 -23.80
C ALA A 482 3.52 -35.20 -23.49
N ALA A 483 3.92 -35.15 -22.21
CA ALA A 483 5.18 -34.56 -21.76
C ALA A 483 6.44 -35.20 -22.37
N LYS A 484 6.38 -36.48 -22.75
CA LYS A 484 7.47 -37.18 -23.45
C LYS A 484 7.81 -36.58 -24.82
N SER A 485 6.91 -35.75 -25.37
CA SER A 485 7.12 -35.05 -26.65
C SER A 485 7.60 -33.59 -26.50
N ALA A 486 7.73 -33.08 -25.27
CA ALA A 486 8.19 -31.71 -25.01
C ALA A 486 9.68 -31.55 -25.33
N ILE A 487 10.04 -30.51 -26.09
CA ILE A 487 11.44 -30.18 -26.41
C ILE A 487 11.97 -28.91 -25.73
N GLY A 488 11.12 -28.12 -25.07
CA GLY A 488 11.50 -26.89 -24.40
C GLY A 488 12.26 -27.08 -23.09
N LYS A 489 12.91 -26.00 -22.63
CA LYS A 489 13.61 -25.92 -21.33
C LYS A 489 12.64 -26.09 -20.14
N TYR A 490 11.41 -25.60 -20.32
CA TYR A 490 10.33 -25.69 -19.35
C TYR A 490 9.13 -26.44 -19.95
N ILE A 491 8.43 -27.19 -19.10
CA ILE A 491 7.14 -27.80 -19.41
C ILE A 491 6.07 -27.00 -18.69
N LEU A 492 5.02 -26.59 -19.40
CA LEU A 492 3.87 -25.91 -18.82
C LEU A 492 2.61 -26.74 -19.07
N PHE A 493 1.90 -27.16 -18.03
CA PHE A 493 0.58 -27.78 -18.13
C PHE A 493 -0.49 -26.70 -18.04
N LEU A 494 -1.40 -26.67 -19.03
CA LEU A 494 -2.48 -25.70 -19.13
C LEU A 494 -3.79 -26.42 -19.48
N ASN A 495 -4.81 -26.31 -18.63
CA ASN A 495 -6.11 -26.95 -18.90
C ASN A 495 -6.78 -26.36 -20.15
N ASN A 496 -7.55 -27.17 -20.87
CA ASN A 496 -8.17 -26.76 -22.13
C ASN A 496 -9.39 -25.83 -21.95
N ASP A 497 -9.96 -25.77 -20.75
CA ASP A 497 -11.02 -24.86 -20.30
C ASP A 497 -10.45 -23.59 -19.62
N THR A 498 -9.35 -23.05 -20.17
CA THR A 498 -8.70 -21.80 -19.75
C THR A 498 -8.70 -20.73 -20.85
N LYS A 499 -8.49 -19.48 -20.44
CA LYS A 499 -8.15 -18.33 -21.30
C LYS A 499 -7.06 -17.51 -20.60
N VAL A 500 -5.90 -17.42 -21.23
CA VAL A 500 -4.74 -16.67 -20.70
C VAL A 500 -4.87 -15.16 -20.99
N THR A 501 -4.15 -14.33 -20.23
CA THR A 501 -4.10 -12.86 -20.41
C THR A 501 -2.71 -12.38 -20.84
N GLU A 502 -2.57 -11.07 -21.10
CA GLU A 502 -1.29 -10.43 -21.40
C GLU A 502 -0.26 -10.67 -20.29
N GLY A 503 1.01 -10.87 -20.67
CA GLY A 503 2.13 -11.06 -19.74
C GLY A 503 2.22 -12.44 -19.06
N TRP A 504 1.22 -13.32 -19.24
CA TRP A 504 1.10 -14.55 -18.44
C TRP A 504 2.32 -15.48 -18.52
N LEU A 505 2.82 -15.80 -19.71
CA LEU A 505 3.94 -16.74 -19.87
C LEU A 505 5.27 -16.09 -19.51
N SER A 506 5.47 -14.83 -19.90
CA SER A 506 6.72 -14.10 -19.69
C SER A 506 7.02 -13.84 -18.21
N SER A 507 6.00 -13.60 -17.38
CA SER A 507 6.16 -13.42 -15.93
C SER A 507 6.54 -14.72 -15.22
N LEU A 508 6.02 -15.87 -15.68
CA LEU A 508 6.44 -17.20 -15.22
C LEU A 508 7.89 -17.51 -15.64
N VAL A 509 8.26 -17.25 -16.89
CA VAL A 509 9.63 -17.48 -17.41
C VAL A 509 10.64 -16.60 -16.70
N LYS A 510 10.38 -15.29 -16.57
CA LYS A 510 11.25 -14.37 -15.81
C LYS A 510 11.47 -14.82 -14.37
N LEU A 511 10.40 -15.27 -13.69
CA LEU A 511 10.51 -15.72 -12.30
C LEU A 511 11.36 -17.00 -12.17
N ILE A 512 11.12 -18.03 -12.99
CA ILE A 512 11.87 -19.30 -12.91
C ILE A 512 13.33 -19.19 -13.40
N GLU A 513 13.67 -18.12 -14.11
CA GLU A 513 15.04 -17.79 -14.55
C GLU A 513 15.79 -16.84 -13.62
N ALA A 514 15.08 -16.12 -12.73
CA ALA A 514 15.70 -15.18 -11.79
C ALA A 514 16.42 -15.86 -10.60
N ASP A 515 16.05 -17.09 -10.25
CA ASP A 515 16.66 -17.86 -9.16
C ASP A 515 16.73 -19.35 -9.54
N GLU A 516 17.94 -19.90 -9.60
CA GLU A 516 18.16 -21.31 -9.98
C GLU A 516 17.53 -22.30 -8.98
N SER A 517 17.26 -21.89 -7.74
CA SER A 517 16.55 -22.72 -6.75
C SER A 517 15.05 -22.85 -7.00
N ILE A 518 14.44 -22.07 -7.91
CA ILE A 518 13.02 -22.22 -8.26
C ILE A 518 12.82 -23.40 -9.21
N GLY A 519 12.08 -24.43 -8.80
CA GLY A 519 11.81 -25.63 -9.60
C GLY A 519 10.51 -25.54 -10.39
N MET A 520 9.49 -24.93 -9.79
CA MET A 520 8.13 -24.83 -10.32
C MET A 520 7.52 -23.46 -10.04
N VAL A 521 6.74 -22.93 -10.98
CA VAL A 521 6.02 -21.66 -10.89
C VAL A 521 4.57 -21.78 -11.36
N GLY A 522 3.68 -20.94 -10.85
CA GLY A 522 2.24 -21.01 -11.11
C GLY A 522 1.53 -19.67 -11.25
N SER A 523 0.38 -19.68 -11.94
CA SER A 523 -0.46 -18.51 -12.24
C SER A 523 -1.48 -18.16 -11.15
N LYS A 524 -1.88 -16.88 -11.09
CA LYS A 524 -3.15 -16.41 -10.48
C LYS A 524 -4.33 -16.92 -11.32
N LEU A 525 -5.18 -17.73 -10.71
CA LEU A 525 -6.39 -18.22 -11.37
C LEU A 525 -7.59 -17.36 -10.98
N VAL A 526 -8.37 -16.93 -11.98
CA VAL A 526 -9.60 -16.16 -11.78
C VAL A 526 -10.79 -16.81 -12.48
N TYR A 527 -11.97 -16.67 -11.92
CA TYR A 527 -13.22 -17.11 -12.53
C TYR A 527 -13.63 -16.19 -13.69
N PRO A 528 -14.47 -16.66 -14.64
CA PRO A 528 -14.96 -15.84 -15.74
C PRO A 528 -15.85 -14.66 -15.32
N ASP A 529 -16.32 -14.66 -14.07
CA ASP A 529 -17.07 -13.55 -13.44
C ASP A 529 -16.16 -12.50 -12.77
N GLY A 530 -14.84 -12.69 -12.80
CA GLY A 530 -13.84 -11.78 -12.25
C GLY A 530 -13.45 -12.04 -10.79
N ARG A 531 -14.03 -13.03 -10.11
CA ARG A 531 -13.61 -13.39 -8.73
C ARG A 531 -12.32 -14.20 -8.73
N LEU A 532 -11.53 -14.10 -7.66
CA LEU A 532 -10.35 -14.93 -7.45
C LEU A 532 -10.74 -16.40 -7.31
N GLN A 533 -10.05 -17.30 -8.01
CA GLN A 533 -10.20 -18.75 -7.84
C GLN A 533 -9.06 -19.30 -6.98
N GLU A 534 -7.82 -18.89 -7.25
CA GLU A 534 -6.62 -19.34 -6.54
C GLU A 534 -5.48 -18.33 -6.66
N ALA A 535 -4.85 -18.00 -5.54
CA ALA A 535 -3.59 -17.26 -5.42
C ALA A 535 -2.48 -18.18 -4.85
N GLY A 536 -2.27 -19.32 -5.51
CA GLY A 536 -1.57 -20.48 -4.96
C GLY A 536 -2.33 -21.21 -3.86
N GLY A 537 -1.79 -22.35 -3.44
CA GLY A 537 -2.43 -23.26 -2.50
C GLY A 537 -1.74 -23.35 -1.14
N ILE A 538 -2.54 -23.60 -0.10
CA ILE A 538 -2.10 -23.96 1.26
C ILE A 538 -2.49 -25.42 1.51
N VAL A 539 -1.58 -26.21 2.09
CA VAL A 539 -1.87 -27.56 2.60
C VAL A 539 -1.75 -27.53 4.12
N TRP A 540 -2.73 -28.13 4.79
CA TRP A 540 -2.77 -28.20 6.24
C TRP A 540 -2.22 -29.53 6.74
N LYS A 541 -1.91 -29.61 8.03
CA LYS A 541 -1.36 -30.80 8.70
C LYS A 541 -2.26 -32.04 8.60
N ASP A 542 -3.56 -31.86 8.41
CA ASP A 542 -4.52 -32.94 8.12
C ASP A 542 -4.53 -33.37 6.64
N ALA A 543 -3.57 -32.91 5.82
CA ALA A 543 -3.49 -33.04 4.37
C ALA A 543 -4.58 -32.32 3.56
N SER A 544 -5.55 -31.64 4.18
CA SER A 544 -6.54 -30.88 3.43
C SER A 544 -5.88 -29.69 2.72
N ALA A 545 -6.41 -29.33 1.54
CA ALA A 545 -5.85 -28.31 0.68
C ALA A 545 -6.84 -27.16 0.48
N TRP A 546 -6.37 -25.92 0.55
CA TRP A 546 -7.13 -24.70 0.25
C TRP A 546 -6.55 -24.02 -0.98
N ASN A 547 -7.43 -23.62 -1.92
CA ASN A 547 -7.10 -22.65 -2.95
C ASN A 547 -7.17 -21.27 -2.28
N TYR A 548 -6.02 -20.65 -2.00
CA TYR A 548 -5.99 -19.43 -1.20
C TYR A 548 -6.64 -18.26 -1.96
N GLY A 549 -7.47 -17.47 -1.28
CA GLY A 549 -8.24 -16.38 -1.89
C GLY A 549 -9.55 -16.79 -2.59
N HIS A 550 -9.97 -18.06 -2.50
CA HIS A 550 -11.15 -18.56 -3.23
C HIS A 550 -12.42 -17.72 -3.02
N GLY A 551 -12.94 -17.16 -4.11
CA GLY A 551 -14.15 -16.34 -4.14
C GLY A 551 -13.98 -14.88 -3.72
N GLN A 552 -12.75 -14.45 -3.37
CA GLN A 552 -12.43 -13.10 -2.89
C GLN A 552 -12.04 -12.16 -4.05
N ASP A 553 -11.67 -10.91 -3.72
CA ASP A 553 -11.22 -9.90 -4.68
C ASP A 553 -9.79 -10.24 -5.19
N PRO A 554 -9.59 -10.49 -6.50
CA PRO A 554 -8.27 -10.82 -7.04
C PRO A 554 -7.28 -9.66 -7.00
N GLU A 555 -7.70 -8.42 -6.74
CA GLU A 555 -6.83 -7.22 -6.69
C GLU A 555 -6.46 -6.79 -5.27
N ALA A 556 -6.94 -7.49 -4.23
CA ALA A 556 -6.54 -7.22 -2.86
C ALA A 556 -5.03 -7.52 -2.63
N PRO A 557 -4.32 -6.73 -1.78
CA PRO A 557 -2.86 -6.78 -1.71
C PRO A 557 -2.29 -8.17 -1.36
N GLU A 558 -2.98 -8.93 -0.50
CA GLU A 558 -2.53 -10.24 -0.03
C GLU A 558 -2.43 -11.32 -1.12
N TYR A 559 -3.02 -11.08 -2.31
CA TYR A 559 -2.96 -11.97 -3.47
C TYR A 559 -2.00 -11.50 -4.57
N ASN A 560 -1.32 -10.35 -4.40
CA ASN A 560 -0.66 -9.63 -5.50
C ASN A 560 0.86 -9.38 -5.34
N TYR A 561 1.55 -10.25 -4.60
CA TYR A 561 3.03 -10.36 -4.58
C TYR A 561 3.48 -11.81 -4.84
N VAL A 562 4.74 -11.95 -5.27
CA VAL A 562 5.40 -13.25 -5.54
C VAL A 562 5.73 -13.94 -4.21
N ARG A 563 5.46 -15.24 -4.09
CA ARG A 563 5.77 -15.99 -2.85
C ARG A 563 5.96 -17.48 -3.09
N GLU A 564 6.61 -18.14 -2.13
CA GLU A 564 6.59 -19.59 -2.00
C GLU A 564 5.21 -20.06 -1.54
N VAL A 565 4.72 -21.19 -2.07
CA VAL A 565 3.41 -21.78 -1.74
C VAL A 565 3.48 -23.30 -1.62
N ASP A 566 2.46 -23.93 -1.01
CA ASP A 566 2.44 -25.37 -0.80
C ASP A 566 2.15 -26.16 -2.08
N TYR A 567 1.32 -25.61 -2.96
CA TYR A 567 1.10 -26.12 -4.32
C TYR A 567 0.51 -25.02 -5.22
N ILE A 568 0.35 -25.36 -6.50
CA ILE A 568 -0.43 -24.61 -7.48
C ILE A 568 -1.31 -25.64 -8.18
N SER A 569 -2.59 -25.34 -8.44
CA SER A 569 -3.47 -26.21 -9.22
C SER A 569 -2.93 -26.47 -10.63
N GLY A 570 -3.01 -27.72 -11.10
CA GLY A 570 -2.58 -28.18 -12.42
C GLY A 570 -3.26 -27.51 -13.64
N ALA A 571 -4.15 -26.53 -13.40
CA ALA A 571 -4.77 -25.69 -14.41
C ALA A 571 -3.77 -24.77 -15.14
N SER A 572 -2.70 -24.31 -14.48
CA SER A 572 -1.60 -23.52 -15.08
C SER A 572 -0.33 -23.60 -14.22
N ILE A 573 0.47 -24.63 -14.45
CA ILE A 573 1.77 -24.85 -13.76
C ILE A 573 2.91 -24.99 -14.76
N MET A 574 4.08 -24.44 -14.43
CA MET A 574 5.30 -24.57 -15.22
C MET A 574 6.47 -25.08 -14.38
N ILE A 575 7.18 -26.10 -14.87
CA ILE A 575 8.28 -26.79 -14.19
C ILE A 575 9.51 -26.91 -15.10
N LYS A 576 10.71 -26.89 -14.52
CA LYS A 576 11.97 -27.21 -15.22
C LYS A 576 11.88 -28.60 -15.84
N LYS A 577 12.11 -28.73 -17.16
CA LYS A 577 12.02 -30.03 -17.85
C LYS A 577 12.97 -31.08 -17.24
N ALA A 578 14.20 -30.69 -16.91
CA ALA A 578 15.17 -31.59 -16.29
C ALA A 578 14.68 -32.14 -14.94
N LEU A 579 14.03 -31.30 -14.11
CA LEU A 579 13.44 -31.71 -12.84
C LEU A 579 12.21 -32.60 -13.04
N TRP A 580 11.38 -32.32 -14.05
CA TRP A 580 10.27 -33.21 -14.43
C TRP A 580 10.75 -34.61 -14.85
N GLU A 581 11.84 -34.68 -15.62
CA GLU A 581 12.47 -35.95 -16.02
C GLU A 581 13.14 -36.68 -14.85
N GLU A 582 13.70 -35.94 -13.89
CA GLU A 582 14.27 -36.48 -12.64
C GLU A 582 13.21 -37.07 -11.71
N LEU A 583 12.08 -36.37 -11.51
CA LEU A 583 10.97 -36.80 -10.67
C LEU A 583 10.11 -37.91 -11.31
N GLY A 584 10.22 -38.10 -12.63
CA GLY A 584 9.42 -39.09 -13.38
C GLY A 584 8.02 -38.60 -13.81
N GLY A 585 7.70 -37.33 -13.58
CA GLY A 585 6.41 -36.72 -13.88
C GLY A 585 5.41 -36.75 -12.73
N PHE A 586 4.11 -36.71 -13.04
CA PHE A 586 3.08 -36.92 -12.01
C PHE A 586 3.11 -38.37 -11.52
N ASP A 587 3.04 -38.57 -10.21
CA ASP A 587 3.04 -39.91 -9.62
C ASP A 587 1.75 -40.68 -9.96
N GLU A 588 1.90 -41.82 -10.62
CA GLU A 588 0.80 -42.67 -11.08
C GLU A 588 -0.04 -43.25 -9.92
N GLU A 589 0.45 -43.24 -8.67
CA GLU A 589 -0.35 -43.59 -7.50
C GLU A 589 -1.58 -42.66 -7.32
N PHE A 590 -1.54 -41.43 -7.83
CA PHE A 590 -2.64 -40.46 -7.78
C PHE A 590 -3.59 -40.55 -8.98
N ALA A 591 -3.38 -41.49 -9.91
CA ALA A 591 -4.26 -41.65 -11.05
C ALA A 591 -5.72 -41.99 -10.60
N PRO A 592 -6.75 -41.44 -11.25
CA PRO A 592 -6.70 -40.69 -12.52
C PRO A 592 -6.52 -39.17 -12.41
N ALA A 593 -6.80 -38.56 -11.25
CA ALA A 593 -6.72 -37.13 -10.96
C ALA A 593 -6.93 -36.82 -9.46
N TYR A 594 -6.67 -35.57 -9.07
CA TYR A 594 -6.66 -34.96 -7.73
C TYR A 594 -5.47 -35.36 -6.83
N TYR A 595 -4.82 -34.36 -6.24
CA TYR A 595 -3.56 -34.41 -5.48
C TYR A 595 -2.29 -34.74 -6.30
N GLU A 596 -2.38 -34.90 -7.62
CA GLU A 596 -1.21 -35.12 -8.49
C GLU A 596 -0.31 -33.88 -8.60
N ASP A 597 -0.92 -32.69 -8.61
CA ASP A 597 -0.28 -31.39 -8.61
C ASP A 597 0.26 -31.01 -7.22
N THR A 598 -0.51 -31.27 -6.16
CA THR A 598 -0.05 -31.14 -4.77
C THR A 598 1.13 -32.06 -4.48
N ASP A 599 1.07 -33.33 -4.91
CA ASP A 599 2.16 -34.29 -4.76
C ASP A 599 3.42 -33.86 -5.53
N LEU A 600 3.27 -33.42 -6.78
CA LEU A 600 4.39 -32.86 -7.55
C LEU A 600 5.04 -31.67 -6.84
N ALA A 601 4.25 -30.76 -6.25
CA ALA A 601 4.78 -29.62 -5.50
C ALA A 601 5.61 -30.06 -4.28
N PHE A 602 5.16 -31.08 -3.55
CA PHE A 602 5.90 -31.67 -2.43
C PHE A 602 7.16 -32.41 -2.90
N GLN A 603 7.11 -33.11 -4.04
CA GLN A 603 8.29 -33.74 -4.66
C GLN A 603 9.34 -32.71 -5.11
N VAL A 604 8.93 -31.61 -5.74
CA VAL A 604 9.81 -30.48 -6.13
C VAL A 604 10.52 -29.91 -4.91
N ARG A 605 9.81 -29.69 -3.79
CA ARG A 605 10.44 -29.24 -2.53
C ARG A 605 11.36 -30.28 -1.92
N LYS A 606 11.00 -31.55 -1.94
CA LYS A 606 11.86 -32.65 -1.45
C LYS A 606 13.16 -32.79 -2.25
N ALA A 607 13.15 -32.41 -3.53
CA ALA A 607 14.33 -32.30 -4.38
C ALA A 607 15.16 -31.02 -4.13
N GLY A 608 14.78 -30.18 -3.16
CA GLY A 608 15.50 -28.96 -2.78
C GLY A 608 15.13 -27.70 -3.56
N TYR A 609 14.03 -27.73 -4.33
CA TYR A 609 13.60 -26.60 -5.16
C TYR A 609 12.35 -25.89 -4.61
N LYS A 610 12.27 -24.57 -4.83
CA LYS A 610 11.11 -23.75 -4.47
C LYS A 610 9.94 -23.96 -5.44
N VAL A 611 8.72 -23.80 -4.91
CA VAL A 611 7.47 -23.74 -5.65
C VAL A 611 6.88 -22.35 -5.47
N MET A 612 6.76 -21.56 -6.54
CA MET A 612 6.41 -20.14 -6.48
C MET A 612 5.07 -19.80 -7.14
N TYR A 613 4.36 -18.86 -6.55
CA TYR A 613 3.19 -18.20 -7.11
C TYR A 613 3.59 -16.87 -7.78
N GLN A 614 3.08 -16.62 -9.00
CA GLN A 614 3.31 -15.40 -9.78
C GLN A 614 1.98 -14.66 -10.05
N PRO A 615 1.64 -13.59 -9.31
CA PRO A 615 0.38 -12.88 -9.45
C PRO A 615 0.20 -12.13 -10.78
N GLN A 616 1.29 -11.76 -11.47
CA GLN A 616 1.22 -11.14 -12.79
C GLN A 616 0.86 -12.14 -13.90
N SER A 617 0.95 -13.44 -13.63
CA SER A 617 0.49 -14.46 -14.55
C SER A 617 -0.97 -14.76 -14.29
N VAL A 618 -1.89 -14.09 -15.00
CA VAL A 618 -3.32 -14.27 -14.80
C VAL A 618 -3.90 -15.22 -15.85
N VAL A 619 -4.67 -16.21 -15.39
CA VAL A 619 -5.38 -17.17 -16.24
C VAL A 619 -6.84 -17.26 -15.79
N VAL A 620 -7.76 -17.02 -16.73
CA VAL A 620 -9.20 -17.23 -16.51
C VAL A 620 -9.52 -18.71 -16.71
N HIS A 621 -10.14 -19.36 -15.74
CA HIS A 621 -10.41 -20.80 -15.78
C HIS A 621 -11.91 -21.09 -15.55
N PHE A 622 -12.51 -21.87 -16.46
CA PHE A 622 -13.97 -22.06 -16.57
C PHE A 622 -14.47 -23.30 -15.80
N GLU A 623 -13.87 -23.58 -14.64
CA GLU A 623 -14.00 -24.79 -13.81
C GLU A 623 -15.34 -25.56 -13.89
N GLY A 624 -15.26 -26.88 -14.08
CA GLY A 624 -16.40 -27.80 -14.03
C GLY A 624 -16.91 -28.27 -15.40
N VAL A 625 -16.44 -27.67 -16.50
CA VAL A 625 -16.73 -28.08 -17.89
C VAL A 625 -16.11 -29.44 -18.25
N SER A 626 -14.96 -29.75 -17.64
CA SER A 626 -14.17 -30.97 -17.83
C SER A 626 -14.57 -32.12 -16.89
N ASN A 627 -14.84 -31.83 -15.61
CA ASN A 627 -14.89 -32.85 -14.54
C ASN A 627 -16.22 -32.97 -13.74
N GLY A 628 -17.19 -32.07 -13.92
CA GLY A 628 -18.48 -32.12 -13.23
C GLY A 628 -18.46 -31.64 -11.77
N THR A 629 -19.65 -31.40 -11.19
CA THR A 629 -19.83 -30.69 -9.91
C THR A 629 -20.28 -31.56 -8.73
N ASP A 630 -20.67 -32.81 -8.94
CA ASP A 630 -21.17 -33.70 -7.87
C ASP A 630 -20.01 -34.42 -7.15
N VAL A 631 -20.04 -34.42 -5.81
CA VAL A 631 -19.03 -35.10 -4.97
C VAL A 631 -19.40 -36.57 -4.71
N SER A 632 -20.66 -36.95 -4.96
CA SER A 632 -21.18 -38.30 -4.75
C SER A 632 -21.01 -39.24 -5.95
N THR A 633 -20.79 -38.69 -7.16
CA THR A 633 -20.51 -39.46 -8.39
C THR A 633 -19.53 -38.72 -9.30
N GLY A 634 -18.56 -39.43 -9.90
CA GLY A 634 -17.63 -38.86 -10.89
C GLY A 634 -16.16 -38.85 -10.45
N LEU A 635 -15.35 -37.98 -11.05
CA LEU A 635 -13.90 -37.89 -10.77
C LEU A 635 -13.58 -37.35 -9.37
N LYS A 636 -14.44 -36.50 -8.78
CA LYS A 636 -14.22 -35.92 -7.43
C LYS A 636 -14.17 -36.95 -6.30
N GLN A 637 -14.66 -38.19 -6.50
CA GLN A 637 -14.51 -39.26 -5.49
C GLN A 637 -13.03 -39.57 -5.20
N TYR A 638 -12.14 -39.37 -6.18
CA TYR A 638 -10.72 -39.63 -6.03
C TYR A 638 -10.05 -38.61 -5.10
N GLN A 639 -10.61 -37.40 -4.93
CA GLN A 639 -10.08 -36.40 -4.01
C GLN A 639 -9.96 -36.95 -2.58
N VAL A 640 -10.99 -37.63 -2.07
CA VAL A 640 -10.99 -38.22 -0.70
C VAL A 640 -10.05 -39.43 -0.60
N VAL A 641 -9.96 -40.25 -1.67
CA VAL A 641 -9.08 -41.42 -1.69
C VAL A 641 -7.61 -41.00 -1.77
N ASN A 642 -7.31 -40.01 -2.59
CA ASN A 642 -5.97 -39.50 -2.85
C ASN A 642 -5.49 -38.56 -1.73
N GLU A 643 -6.36 -37.79 -1.07
CA GLU A 643 -6.03 -37.08 0.17
C GLU A 643 -5.42 -38.04 1.20
N LYS A 644 -6.04 -39.22 1.38
CA LYS A 644 -5.52 -40.22 2.31
C LYS A 644 -4.14 -40.74 1.87
N LYS A 645 -3.97 -41.09 0.59
CA LYS A 645 -2.64 -41.52 0.06
C LYS A 645 -1.58 -40.44 0.27
N PHE A 646 -1.93 -39.19 -0.03
CA PHE A 646 -1.07 -38.03 0.12
C PHE A 646 -0.68 -37.83 1.61
N ARG A 647 -1.66 -37.90 2.52
CA ARG A 647 -1.43 -37.86 3.97
C ARG A 647 -0.49 -38.96 4.44
N ASP A 648 -0.72 -40.19 4.00
CA ASP A 648 0.09 -41.36 4.35
C ASP A 648 1.53 -41.24 3.76
N LYS A 649 1.69 -40.69 2.54
CA LYS A 649 2.97 -40.47 1.84
C LYS A 649 3.80 -39.32 2.44
N TRP A 650 3.15 -38.24 2.89
CA TRP A 650 3.78 -37.00 3.34
C TRP A 650 3.63 -36.71 4.83
N ALA A 651 3.23 -37.70 5.64
CA ALA A 651 2.96 -37.55 7.08
C ALA A 651 4.09 -36.85 7.87
N GLU A 652 5.35 -37.07 7.50
CA GLU A 652 6.52 -36.43 8.11
C GLU A 652 6.59 -34.92 7.79
N GLU A 653 6.52 -34.54 6.51
CA GLU A 653 6.50 -33.13 6.08
C GLU A 653 5.29 -32.39 6.65
N LEU A 654 4.10 -33.01 6.55
CA LEU A 654 2.85 -32.44 7.05
C LEU A 654 2.84 -32.23 8.57
N SER A 655 3.68 -32.94 9.34
CA SER A 655 3.80 -32.72 10.78
C SER A 655 4.32 -31.31 11.14
N ASN A 656 5.03 -30.66 10.20
CA ASN A 656 5.54 -29.29 10.32
C ASN A 656 4.52 -28.21 9.89
N HIS A 657 3.41 -28.61 9.27
CA HIS A 657 2.36 -27.67 8.84
C HIS A 657 1.43 -27.29 10.00
N TYR A 658 0.68 -26.19 9.85
CA TYR A 658 -0.31 -25.75 10.85
C TYR A 658 -1.59 -26.58 10.79
N GLU A 659 -2.36 -26.57 11.89
CA GLU A 659 -3.73 -27.07 11.92
C GLU A 659 -4.63 -26.24 10.98
N ASN A 660 -5.69 -26.87 10.46
CA ASN A 660 -6.52 -26.31 9.39
C ASN A 660 -7.17 -24.97 9.76
N GLY A 661 -6.81 -23.91 9.02
CA GLY A 661 -7.33 -22.55 9.23
C GLY A 661 -6.62 -21.76 10.34
N GLU A 662 -5.64 -22.32 11.04
CA GLU A 662 -4.83 -21.59 12.02
C GLU A 662 -3.66 -20.86 11.36
N LYS A 663 -3.30 -19.67 11.86
CA LYS A 663 -2.13 -18.89 11.43
C LYS A 663 -2.03 -18.71 9.90
N VAL A 664 -3.16 -18.47 9.23
CA VAL A 664 -3.27 -18.37 7.76
C VAL A 664 -2.23 -17.43 7.15
N ILE A 665 -1.96 -16.28 7.77
CA ILE A 665 -0.94 -15.31 7.33
C ILE A 665 0.49 -15.88 7.29
N ARG A 666 0.80 -16.89 8.12
CA ARG A 666 2.08 -17.61 8.09
C ARG A 666 2.02 -18.79 7.11
N ALA A 667 0.92 -19.53 7.10
CA ALA A 667 0.72 -20.66 6.19
C ALA A 667 0.84 -20.25 4.71
N LYS A 668 0.19 -19.15 4.30
CA LYS A 668 0.19 -18.65 2.92
C LYS A 668 1.58 -18.31 2.35
N ASP A 669 2.53 -17.96 3.22
CA ASP A 669 3.89 -17.53 2.88
C ASP A 669 4.95 -18.63 3.16
N ARG A 670 4.49 -19.86 3.47
CA ARG A 670 5.28 -20.99 4.01
C ARG A 670 6.18 -20.61 5.21
N CYS A 671 5.68 -19.78 6.11
CA CYS A 671 6.38 -19.30 7.30
C CYS A 671 6.27 -20.24 8.51
N PHE A 672 6.62 -21.51 8.27
CA PHE A 672 6.72 -22.56 9.29
C PHE A 672 7.94 -22.34 10.21
N GLU A 673 8.24 -23.29 11.11
CA GLU A 673 9.28 -23.13 12.14
C GLU A 673 10.63 -22.68 11.56
N GLY A 674 11.21 -21.64 12.17
CA GLY A 674 12.46 -21.00 11.73
C GLY A 674 12.29 -19.76 10.85
N LYS A 675 11.27 -19.67 9.98
CA LYS A 675 11.08 -18.49 9.10
C LYS A 675 10.39 -17.34 9.85
N LYS A 676 11.03 -16.17 9.92
CA LYS A 676 10.56 -15.02 10.70
C LYS A 676 9.77 -14.01 9.86
N ASN A 677 8.72 -13.42 10.44
CA ASN A 677 7.94 -12.35 9.82
C ASN A 677 8.43 -10.99 10.33
N ILE A 678 8.85 -10.10 9.43
CA ILE A 678 9.23 -8.72 9.75
C ILE A 678 8.31 -7.72 9.05
N LEU A 679 7.82 -6.74 9.79
CA LEU A 679 6.97 -5.66 9.30
C LEU A 679 7.73 -4.33 9.26
N PHE A 680 7.90 -3.77 8.08
CA PHE A 680 8.44 -2.43 7.88
C PHE A 680 7.31 -1.40 7.87
N ILE A 681 7.52 -0.25 8.53
CA ILE A 681 6.59 0.88 8.56
C ILE A 681 7.35 2.16 8.20
N ASP A 682 6.95 2.84 7.14
CA ASP A 682 7.48 4.15 6.71
C ASP A 682 6.33 5.03 6.18
N HIS A 683 6.56 6.32 5.95
CA HIS A 683 5.56 7.28 5.48
C HIS A 683 4.91 6.92 4.13
N TYR A 684 5.65 6.25 3.24
CA TYR A 684 5.16 5.71 1.97
C TYR A 684 6.08 4.61 1.41
N VAL A 685 5.63 3.92 0.36
CA VAL A 685 6.41 2.91 -0.38
C VAL A 685 7.71 3.52 -0.95
N PRO A 686 8.91 3.03 -0.61
CA PRO A 686 10.16 3.74 -0.84
C PRO A 686 10.44 4.04 -2.32
N HIS A 687 10.57 5.33 -2.63
CA HIS A 687 11.08 5.83 -3.90
C HIS A 687 12.62 5.75 -3.93
N TYR A 688 13.14 4.54 -4.08
CA TYR A 688 14.57 4.22 -3.91
C TYR A 688 15.53 4.97 -4.86
N ASP A 689 15.02 5.56 -5.94
CA ASP A 689 15.74 6.36 -6.93
C ASP A 689 15.64 7.88 -6.69
N LYS A 690 14.84 8.36 -5.72
CA LYS A 690 14.59 9.80 -5.49
C LYS A 690 15.29 10.38 -4.26
N ASP A 691 15.40 9.63 -3.18
CA ASP A 691 16.03 10.11 -1.94
C ASP A 691 16.82 9.01 -1.20
N ALA A 692 17.83 9.44 -0.43
CA ALA A 692 18.72 8.52 0.29
C ALA A 692 18.02 7.74 1.41
N GLY A 693 16.93 8.26 1.99
CA GLY A 693 16.16 7.58 3.02
C GLY A 693 15.36 6.42 2.46
N SER A 694 14.57 6.65 1.42
CA SER A 694 13.85 5.60 0.68
C SER A 694 14.81 4.54 0.11
N ARG A 695 15.94 4.97 -0.46
CA ARG A 695 16.99 4.07 -0.94
C ARG A 695 17.53 3.17 0.18
N CYS A 696 17.76 3.74 1.35
CA CYS A 696 18.22 2.99 2.52
C CYS A 696 17.18 1.94 2.96
N VAL A 697 15.91 2.33 3.12
CA VAL A 697 14.83 1.39 3.46
C VAL A 697 14.74 0.26 2.44
N TYR A 698 14.85 0.57 1.14
CA TYR A 698 14.88 -0.44 0.07
C TYR A 698 16.01 -1.46 0.20
N TYR A 699 17.23 -1.03 0.55
CA TYR A 699 18.34 -1.98 0.78
C TYR A 699 18.09 -2.91 1.97
N TYR A 700 17.50 -2.41 3.07
CA TYR A 700 17.20 -3.26 4.22
C TYR A 700 16.02 -4.21 3.93
N LEU A 701 15.01 -3.79 3.17
CA LEU A 701 13.98 -4.71 2.65
C LEU A 701 14.60 -5.87 1.86
N ASN A 702 15.55 -5.59 0.95
CA ASN A 702 16.27 -6.62 0.22
C ASN A 702 17.16 -7.49 1.15
N LEU A 703 17.84 -6.89 2.13
CA LEU A 703 18.66 -7.62 3.11
C LEU A 703 17.86 -8.68 3.87
N PHE A 704 16.70 -8.31 4.42
CA PHE A 704 15.86 -9.25 5.16
C PHE A 704 15.30 -10.37 4.26
N LEU A 705 14.91 -10.08 3.01
CA LEU A 705 14.55 -11.12 2.03
C LEU A 705 15.72 -12.09 1.77
N LYS A 706 16.94 -11.58 1.54
CA LYS A 706 18.14 -12.39 1.28
C LYS A 706 18.57 -13.23 2.49
N LYS A 707 18.26 -12.78 3.71
CA LYS A 707 18.46 -13.53 4.96
C LYS A 707 17.28 -14.44 5.32
N GLY A 708 16.28 -14.57 4.44
CA GLY A 708 15.21 -15.57 4.52
C GLY A 708 13.95 -15.13 5.28
N TYR A 709 13.84 -13.87 5.68
CA TYR A 709 12.66 -13.34 6.36
C TYR A 709 11.50 -13.18 5.38
N ASN A 710 10.29 -13.34 5.88
CA ASN A 710 9.08 -12.93 5.19
C ASN A 710 8.81 -11.45 5.51
N VAL A 711 8.87 -10.61 4.49
CA VAL A 711 8.88 -9.15 4.64
C VAL A 711 7.52 -8.58 4.26
N LYS A 712 6.94 -7.80 5.17
CA LYS A 712 5.69 -7.05 4.99
C LYS A 712 5.97 -5.57 5.10
N PHE A 713 5.25 -4.73 4.38
CA PHE A 713 5.50 -3.29 4.32
C PHE A 713 4.21 -2.47 4.42
N ILE A 714 4.20 -1.47 5.31
CA ILE A 714 3.18 -0.43 5.42
C ILE A 714 3.79 0.89 4.99
N GLY A 715 3.19 1.51 3.97
CA GLY A 715 3.28 2.96 3.77
C GLY A 715 2.13 3.62 4.52
N ASP A 716 2.39 4.55 5.42
CA ASP A 716 1.39 5.21 6.29
C ASP A 716 0.35 6.04 5.51
N ASN A 717 0.59 6.35 4.24
CA ASN A 717 -0.41 6.92 3.33
C ASN A 717 -1.31 5.87 2.63
N PHE A 718 -1.05 4.58 2.86
CA PHE A 718 -1.73 3.41 2.28
C PHE A 718 -1.88 3.45 0.75
N TYR A 719 -1.02 4.20 0.05
CA TYR A 719 -1.13 4.43 -1.38
C TYR A 719 -0.20 3.52 -2.19
N LYS A 720 -0.72 2.99 -3.29
CA LYS A 720 0.01 2.14 -4.24
C LYS A 720 0.88 2.98 -5.18
N HIS A 721 2.06 3.41 -4.71
CA HIS A 721 3.01 4.18 -5.53
C HIS A 721 3.67 3.30 -6.59
N GLU A 722 3.24 3.45 -7.84
CA GLU A 722 3.81 2.71 -8.98
C GLU A 722 4.99 3.46 -9.63
N PRO A 723 5.99 2.75 -10.19
CA PRO A 723 6.12 1.30 -10.29
C PRO A 723 6.66 0.61 -9.03
N TYR A 724 6.95 1.38 -7.97
CA TYR A 724 7.66 0.91 -6.77
C TYR A 724 6.91 -0.21 -6.03
N THR A 725 5.59 -0.10 -5.86
CA THR A 725 4.79 -1.16 -5.24
C THR A 725 4.83 -2.44 -6.05
N THR A 726 4.65 -2.38 -7.37
CA THR A 726 4.80 -3.55 -8.24
C THR A 726 6.20 -4.17 -8.14
N HIS A 727 7.25 -3.36 -8.04
CA HIS A 727 8.63 -3.83 -7.87
C HIS A 727 8.82 -4.59 -6.55
N LEU A 728 8.40 -4.02 -5.41
CA LEU A 728 8.48 -4.71 -4.10
C LEU A 728 7.65 -6.00 -4.10
N ASN A 729 6.45 -5.98 -4.68
CA ASN A 729 5.61 -7.15 -4.82
C ASN A 729 6.27 -8.25 -5.67
N GLN A 730 7.04 -7.90 -6.70
CA GLN A 730 7.79 -8.88 -7.52
C GLN A 730 9.08 -9.38 -6.83
N MET A 731 9.66 -8.60 -5.92
CA MET A 731 10.71 -9.08 -4.99
C MET A 731 10.16 -10.05 -3.93
N GLY A 732 8.84 -10.09 -3.74
CA GLY A 732 8.13 -10.96 -2.81
C GLY A 732 7.78 -10.32 -1.47
N ILE A 733 7.67 -8.99 -1.43
CA ILE A 733 7.23 -8.22 -0.26
C ILE A 733 5.72 -8.03 -0.34
N GLU A 734 5.01 -8.30 0.77
CA GLU A 734 3.58 -7.98 0.88
C GLU A 734 3.41 -6.49 1.28
N VAL A 735 3.03 -5.64 0.32
CA VAL A 735 2.77 -4.21 0.55
C VAL A 735 1.31 -3.99 0.92
N LEU A 736 1.03 -3.57 2.16
CA LEU A 736 -0.30 -3.32 2.68
C LEU A 736 -0.79 -1.94 2.19
N HIS A 737 -1.79 -1.92 1.31
CA HIS A 737 -2.28 -0.68 0.69
C HIS A 737 -3.80 -0.69 0.42
N GLY A 738 -4.37 0.51 0.25
CA GLY A 738 -5.79 0.72 -0.08
C GLY A 738 -6.66 1.08 1.11
N ASN A 739 -7.89 1.53 0.81
CA ASN A 739 -8.81 2.13 1.78
C ASN A 739 -9.15 1.22 2.98
N TRP A 740 -9.19 -0.10 2.78
CA TRP A 740 -9.46 -1.04 3.87
C TRP A 740 -8.36 -1.00 4.93
N TYR A 741 -7.09 -1.11 4.52
CA TYR A 741 -5.95 -1.00 5.45
C TYR A 741 -5.90 0.40 6.09
N ALA A 742 -6.12 1.46 5.31
CA ALA A 742 -6.14 2.83 5.84
C ALA A 742 -7.16 3.07 6.98
N GLN A 743 -8.27 2.30 6.98
CA GLN A 743 -9.32 2.39 8.00
C GLN A 743 -9.18 1.34 9.12
N ASN A 744 -8.47 0.24 8.89
CA ASN A 744 -8.47 -0.94 9.77
C ASN A 744 -7.07 -1.42 10.17
N ILE A 745 -6.00 -0.63 9.96
CA ILE A 745 -4.62 -1.11 10.17
C ILE A 745 -4.36 -1.61 11.59
N PHE A 746 -4.87 -0.93 12.62
CA PHE A 746 -4.70 -1.36 14.02
C PHE A 746 -5.50 -2.63 14.34
N THR A 747 -6.69 -2.81 13.75
CA THR A 747 -7.45 -4.05 13.84
C THR A 747 -6.67 -5.20 13.19
N TRP A 748 -6.15 -5.00 11.99
CA TRP A 748 -5.32 -5.99 11.30
C TRP A 748 -4.06 -6.34 12.10
N LEU A 749 -3.41 -5.35 12.74
CA LEU A 749 -2.27 -5.59 13.61
C LEU A 749 -2.66 -6.41 14.85
N GLU A 750 -3.78 -6.10 15.52
CA GLU A 750 -4.24 -6.87 16.69
C GLU A 750 -4.62 -8.31 16.33
N GLU A 751 -5.27 -8.53 15.19
CA GLU A 751 -5.60 -9.85 14.63
C GLU A 751 -4.35 -10.66 14.25
N ASN A 752 -3.24 -9.99 13.90
CA ASN A 752 -2.00 -10.62 13.44
C ASN A 752 -0.84 -10.53 14.45
N LYS A 753 -1.09 -10.11 15.70
CA LYS A 753 -0.07 -9.89 16.72
C LYS A 753 0.85 -11.09 17.00
N ASP A 754 0.30 -12.29 17.01
CA ASP A 754 1.04 -13.54 17.25
C ASP A 754 1.79 -14.05 15.99
N ASN A 755 1.71 -13.29 14.89
CA ASN A 755 2.30 -13.61 13.60
C ASN A 755 3.39 -12.62 13.15
N ILE A 756 3.69 -11.55 13.91
CA ILE A 756 4.70 -10.56 13.57
C ILE A 756 5.85 -10.65 14.59
N ASP A 757 6.97 -11.25 14.18
CA ASP A 757 8.13 -11.47 15.04
C ASP A 757 8.89 -10.14 15.30
N PHE A 758 9.04 -9.30 14.26
CA PHE A 758 9.79 -8.03 14.31
C PHE A 758 9.02 -6.88 13.64
N ALA A 759 9.21 -5.66 14.15
CA ALA A 759 8.76 -4.44 13.50
C ALA A 759 9.92 -3.45 13.33
N PHE A 760 10.09 -2.93 12.11
CA PHE A 760 11.12 -1.98 11.72
C PHE A 760 10.45 -0.65 11.35
N MET A 761 10.44 0.28 12.31
CA MET A 761 9.75 1.57 12.20
C MET A 761 10.72 2.65 11.73
N ASN A 762 10.30 3.48 10.77
CA ASN A 762 11.13 4.51 10.17
C ASN A 762 10.55 5.89 10.48
N ARG A 763 11.41 6.86 10.79
CA ARG A 763 11.11 8.30 11.02
C ARG A 763 10.28 8.59 12.28
N PRO A 764 10.55 9.69 13.00
CA PRO A 764 9.86 9.96 14.27
C PRO A 764 8.35 10.19 14.09
N HIS A 765 7.96 11.01 13.12
CA HIS A 765 6.57 11.41 12.84
C HIS A 765 5.66 10.28 12.29
N ILE A 766 6.22 9.12 11.96
CA ILE A 766 5.47 7.91 11.62
C ILE A 766 5.49 6.98 12.82
N THR A 767 6.67 6.73 13.39
CA THR A 767 6.87 5.84 14.54
C THR A 767 5.98 6.25 15.73
N GLU A 768 5.81 7.54 16.01
CA GLU A 768 4.94 8.05 17.09
C GLU A 768 3.47 7.58 16.96
N LYS A 769 2.98 7.26 15.75
CA LYS A 769 1.61 6.78 15.52
C LYS A 769 1.40 5.31 15.85
N TYR A 770 2.46 4.52 15.83
CA TYR A 770 2.39 3.05 15.96
C TYR A 770 3.04 2.55 17.26
N ILE A 771 4.06 3.23 17.77
CA ILE A 771 4.95 2.71 18.82
C ILE A 771 4.19 2.27 20.09
N ASP A 772 3.26 3.09 20.58
CA ASP A 772 2.53 2.80 21.82
C ASP A 772 1.58 1.61 21.66
N PHE A 773 0.89 1.51 20.50
CA PHE A 773 0.09 0.33 20.16
C PHE A 773 0.94 -0.95 20.15
N PHE A 774 2.15 -0.90 19.57
CA PHE A 774 3.05 -2.05 19.59
C PHE A 774 3.51 -2.41 21.00
N LYS A 775 3.83 -1.44 21.86
CA LYS A 775 4.22 -1.71 23.26
C LYS A 775 3.07 -2.26 24.12
N GLU A 776 1.83 -1.85 23.86
CA GLU A 776 0.66 -2.28 24.63
C GLU A 776 0.03 -3.59 24.16
N LYS A 777 0.05 -3.87 22.85
CA LYS A 777 -0.77 -4.93 22.23
C LYS A 777 0.03 -6.07 21.60
N MET A 778 1.29 -5.82 21.23
CA MET A 778 2.09 -6.72 20.41
C MET A 778 3.23 -7.33 21.23
N ASN A 779 3.58 -8.59 20.96
CA ASN A 779 4.78 -9.23 21.51
C ASN A 779 5.86 -9.34 20.42
N THR A 780 6.26 -8.17 19.92
CA THR A 780 7.11 -8.00 18.73
C THR A 780 8.36 -7.22 19.10
N LYS A 781 9.54 -7.65 18.66
CA LYS A 781 10.79 -6.89 18.90
C LYS A 781 10.86 -5.69 17.95
N LEU A 782 11.16 -4.51 18.49
CA LEU A 782 11.01 -3.23 17.81
C LEU A 782 12.38 -2.62 17.49
N ALA A 783 12.60 -2.33 16.20
CA ALA A 783 13.72 -1.54 15.71
C ALA A 783 13.22 -0.19 15.18
N TYR A 784 13.94 0.88 15.48
CA TYR A 784 13.64 2.23 14.97
C TYR A 784 14.81 2.82 14.20
N PHE A 785 14.56 3.27 12.97
CA PHE A 785 15.49 4.03 12.15
C PHE A 785 15.08 5.49 12.05
N GLY A 786 15.83 6.38 12.69
CA GLY A 786 15.46 7.80 12.79
C GLY A 786 15.72 8.63 11.53
N HIS A 787 16.52 8.13 10.58
CA HIS A 787 17.08 8.85 9.42
C HIS A 787 18.01 10.03 9.75
N ASP A 788 17.62 10.94 10.65
CA ASP A 788 18.44 12.04 11.16
C ASP A 788 18.00 12.41 12.59
N LEU A 789 18.94 12.85 13.44
CA LEU A 789 18.58 13.42 14.75
C LEU A 789 18.08 14.85 14.56
N HIS A 790 16.76 15.01 14.62
CA HIS A 790 16.11 16.29 14.37
C HIS A 790 16.53 17.34 15.41
N PHE A 791 16.69 16.95 16.68
CA PHE A 791 17.17 17.89 17.70
C PHE A 791 18.63 18.31 17.52
N LEU A 792 19.50 17.41 17.07
CA LEU A 792 20.89 17.77 16.73
C LEU A 792 20.92 18.74 15.54
N ARG A 793 20.10 18.49 14.51
CA ARG A 793 19.99 19.36 13.33
C ARG A 793 19.51 20.76 13.69
N ALA A 794 18.44 20.87 14.48
CA ALA A 794 17.90 22.16 14.92
C ALA A 794 18.87 22.91 15.85
N MET A 795 19.58 22.21 16.77
CA MET A 795 20.58 22.85 17.63
C MET A 795 21.78 23.40 16.83
N ARG A 796 22.27 22.66 15.84
CA ARG A 796 23.33 23.15 14.94
C ARG A 796 22.88 24.33 14.09
N GLU A 797 21.61 24.37 13.69
CA GLU A 797 21.04 25.52 13.00
C GLU A 797 21.04 26.76 13.92
N TYR A 798 20.59 26.61 15.17
CA TYR A 798 20.67 27.66 16.21
C TYR A 798 22.10 28.16 16.45
N GLU A 799 23.09 27.28 16.58
CA GLU A 799 24.49 27.64 16.79
C GLU A 799 25.08 28.51 15.65
N ILE A 800 24.50 28.42 14.45
CA ILE A 800 24.91 29.18 13.26
C ILE A 800 24.09 30.47 13.11
N THR A 801 22.77 30.41 13.28
CA THR A 801 21.85 31.53 13.01
C THR A 801 21.63 32.44 14.20
N GLY A 802 21.79 31.94 15.42
CA GLY A 802 21.35 32.58 16.65
C GLY A 802 19.83 32.63 16.82
N ASP A 803 19.07 31.91 16.00
CA ASP A 803 17.60 31.92 16.00
C ASP A 803 17.02 31.10 17.16
N GLU A 804 16.56 31.79 18.20
CA GLU A 804 16.03 31.17 19.41
C GLU A 804 14.84 30.24 19.15
N GLU A 805 14.08 30.41 18.04
CA GLU A 805 13.03 29.46 17.65
C GLU A 805 13.62 28.07 17.35
N LYS A 806 14.84 28.00 16.79
CA LYS A 806 15.56 26.74 16.53
C LYS A 806 16.07 26.06 17.80
N ARG A 807 16.39 26.83 18.84
CA ARG A 807 16.73 26.28 20.16
C ARG A 807 15.50 25.65 20.83
N LEU A 808 14.32 26.23 20.63
CA LEU A 808 13.04 25.67 21.10
C LEU A 808 12.64 24.44 20.27
N GLU A 809 12.72 24.51 18.94
CA GLU A 809 12.50 23.37 18.02
C GLU A 809 13.38 22.16 18.42
N SER A 810 14.66 22.40 18.72
CA SER A 810 15.57 21.39 19.25
C SER A 810 15.11 20.78 20.57
N ALA A 811 14.57 21.56 21.51
CA ALA A 811 14.11 21.04 22.79
C ALA A 811 12.89 20.11 22.62
N ASP A 812 11.96 20.49 21.75
CA ASP A 812 10.75 19.71 21.45
C ASP A 812 11.07 18.42 20.69
N TRP A 813 11.93 18.49 19.65
CA TRP A 813 12.42 17.29 18.96
C TRP A 813 13.14 16.34 19.91
N LYS A 814 13.96 16.87 20.84
CA LYS A 814 14.69 16.03 21.79
C LYS A 814 13.75 15.26 22.70
N LYS A 815 12.63 15.86 23.11
CA LYS A 815 11.59 15.17 23.89
C LYS A 815 10.95 14.03 23.07
N LYS A 816 10.55 14.31 21.82
CA LYS A 816 9.87 13.32 20.95
C LYS A 816 10.79 12.17 20.55
N GLU A 817 11.99 12.46 20.07
CA GLU A 817 12.93 11.43 19.62
C GLU A 817 13.38 10.55 20.79
N LEU A 818 13.59 11.11 21.99
CA LEU A 818 13.94 10.30 23.17
C LEU A 818 12.77 9.45 23.68
N ASP A 819 11.52 9.90 23.58
CA ASP A 819 10.35 9.08 23.95
C ASP A 819 10.28 7.81 23.07
N ILE A 820 10.43 7.95 21.75
CA ILE A 820 10.49 6.83 20.80
C ILE A 820 11.69 5.92 21.11
N ILE A 821 12.89 6.50 21.25
CA ILE A 821 14.14 5.77 21.49
C ILE A 821 14.10 4.93 22.76
N ASN A 822 13.44 5.41 23.83
CA ASN A 822 13.31 4.66 25.09
C ASN A 822 12.24 3.54 25.03
N LYS A 823 11.40 3.50 23.98
CA LYS A 823 10.37 2.46 23.82
C LYS A 823 10.85 1.26 23.00
N VAL A 824 11.87 1.40 22.15
CA VAL A 824 12.32 0.35 21.22
C VAL A 824 13.47 -0.52 21.76
N ASP A 825 13.69 -1.68 21.13
CA ASP A 825 14.73 -2.65 21.52
C ASP A 825 16.05 -2.46 20.74
N LEU A 826 15.99 -1.77 19.59
CA LEU A 826 17.14 -1.42 18.74
C LEU A 826 16.95 -0.03 18.12
N VAL A 827 17.98 0.81 18.23
CA VAL A 827 18.00 2.20 17.73
C VAL A 827 19.03 2.34 16.62
N LEU A 828 18.61 2.82 15.45
CA LEU A 828 19.41 2.86 14.24
C LEU A 828 19.51 4.30 13.70
N TYR A 829 20.73 4.73 13.39
CA TYR A 829 21.03 6.02 12.78
C TYR A 829 22.15 5.90 11.73
N PRO A 830 22.22 6.80 10.72
CA PRO A 830 23.08 6.63 9.56
C PRO A 830 24.57 6.91 9.79
N SER A 831 24.96 7.58 10.88
CA SER A 831 26.37 7.83 11.18
C SER A 831 26.71 7.61 12.66
N THR A 832 28.01 7.42 12.90
CA THR A 832 28.57 7.25 14.25
C THR A 832 28.36 8.48 15.12
N VAL A 833 28.18 9.67 14.55
CA VAL A 833 27.94 10.92 15.30
C VAL A 833 26.59 10.84 16.01
N GLU A 834 25.51 10.47 15.31
CA GLU A 834 24.20 10.31 15.93
C GLU A 834 24.21 9.14 16.94
N THR A 835 24.77 7.99 16.55
CA THR A 835 24.82 6.80 17.42
C THR A 835 25.59 7.04 18.72
N ASN A 836 26.74 7.72 18.67
CA ASN A 836 27.52 8.06 19.85
C ASN A 836 26.78 9.05 20.74
N MET A 837 26.12 10.05 20.15
CA MET A 837 25.34 11.05 20.89
C MET A 837 24.13 10.43 21.62
N ILE A 838 23.49 9.40 21.07
CA ILE A 838 22.48 8.62 21.80
C ILE A 838 23.10 7.84 22.97
N LYS A 839 24.28 7.23 22.78
CA LYS A 839 25.02 6.53 23.85
C LYS A 839 25.55 7.46 24.94
N GLU A 840 25.85 8.72 24.63
CA GLU A 840 26.20 9.75 25.61
C GLU A 840 24.99 10.17 26.45
N ILE A 841 23.79 10.16 25.88
CA ILE A 841 22.54 10.44 26.62
C ILE A 841 22.16 9.25 27.51
N ASN A 842 22.26 8.03 26.99
CA ASN A 842 22.07 6.80 27.78
C ASN A 842 22.89 5.64 27.17
N SER A 843 23.90 5.19 27.91
CA SER A 843 24.82 4.12 27.51
C SER A 843 24.18 2.74 27.41
N ASP A 844 23.04 2.54 28.07
CA ASP A 844 22.35 1.26 28.15
C ASP A 844 21.43 1.02 26.94
N LEU A 845 21.24 2.03 26.09
CA LEU A 845 20.49 1.91 24.83
C LEU A 845 21.29 1.11 23.79
N ASN A 846 20.63 0.12 23.19
CA ASN A 846 21.13 -0.61 22.04
C ASN A 846 21.08 0.26 20.77
N ALA A 847 22.00 1.22 20.67
CA ALA A 847 22.15 2.10 19.52
C ALA A 847 23.27 1.63 18.58
N LYS A 848 22.97 1.48 17.29
CA LYS A 848 23.92 1.04 16.27
C LYS A 848 23.94 2.00 15.07
N THR A 849 25.10 2.09 14.42
CA THR A 849 25.28 2.86 13.18
C THR A 849 24.94 1.98 11.99
N LEU A 850 23.92 2.38 11.24
CA LEU A 850 23.35 1.62 10.15
C LEU A 850 24.17 1.85 8.86
N ILE A 851 24.63 0.77 8.22
CA ILE A 851 25.39 0.85 6.97
C ILE A 851 24.45 1.30 5.84
N LEU A 852 24.74 2.47 5.27
CA LEU A 852 24.07 2.97 4.07
C LEU A 852 24.71 2.38 2.81
N TYR A 853 23.96 2.32 1.70
CA TYR A 853 24.44 1.86 0.38
C TYR A 853 24.99 0.42 0.46
N ILE A 854 24.08 -0.56 0.48
CA ILE A 854 24.43 -1.98 0.57
C ILE A 854 24.41 -2.60 -0.83
N TYR A 855 25.42 -3.41 -1.14
CA TYR A 855 25.57 -4.09 -2.42
C TYR A 855 25.70 -5.61 -2.24
N ASP A 856 25.14 -6.37 -3.18
CA ASP A 856 25.22 -7.84 -3.24
C ASP A 856 26.13 -8.32 -4.37
N GLU A 857 26.15 -7.61 -5.51
CA GLU A 857 27.13 -7.78 -6.58
C GLU A 857 28.32 -6.80 -6.46
N PHE A 858 29.49 -7.19 -6.94
CA PHE A 858 30.72 -6.39 -6.91
C PHE A 858 31.48 -6.47 -8.24
N LEU A 859 32.16 -5.39 -8.62
CA LEU A 859 32.79 -5.31 -9.94
C LEU A 859 34.08 -6.14 -10.00
N ASN A 860 34.12 -7.11 -10.91
CA ASN A 860 35.34 -7.86 -11.20
C ASN A 860 36.29 -6.98 -12.04
N TYR A 861 37.17 -6.24 -11.34
CA TYR A 861 37.86 -5.06 -11.89
C TYR A 861 39.05 -5.39 -12.81
N ASP A 862 38.91 -5.08 -14.11
CA ASP A 862 40.03 -4.88 -15.04
C ASP A 862 39.93 -3.50 -15.71
N ARG A 863 40.86 -2.59 -15.36
CA ARG A 863 40.92 -1.21 -15.86
C ARG A 863 41.22 -1.11 -17.35
N LYS A 864 41.85 -2.15 -17.95
CA LYS A 864 42.46 -2.09 -19.29
C LYS A 864 41.48 -1.83 -20.44
N SER A 865 40.17 -1.98 -20.21
CA SER A 865 39.11 -1.74 -21.19
C SER A 865 38.61 -0.30 -21.24
N LYS A 866 38.93 0.55 -20.24
CA LYS A 866 38.29 1.86 -20.07
C LYS A 866 38.92 2.95 -20.95
N ASN A 867 38.10 3.62 -21.76
CA ASN A 867 38.49 4.72 -22.65
C ASN A 867 38.64 6.07 -21.89
N ASN A 868 39.42 6.04 -20.80
CA ASN A 868 39.42 7.03 -19.72
C ASN A 868 39.85 8.43 -20.13
N LYS A 869 38.93 9.41 -20.09
CA LYS A 869 39.27 10.84 -20.12
C LYS A 869 38.37 11.64 -19.18
N GLY A 870 38.99 12.63 -18.52
CA GLY A 870 38.33 13.63 -17.69
C GLY A 870 38.25 13.30 -16.21
N ILE A 871 37.70 14.28 -15.50
CA ILE A 871 37.38 14.26 -14.07
C ILE A 871 35.85 14.46 -13.94
N MET A 872 35.19 13.90 -12.93
CA MET A 872 33.80 14.24 -12.65
C MET A 872 33.52 14.63 -11.20
N PHE A 873 32.49 15.46 -11.02
CA PHE A 873 31.78 15.67 -9.77
C PHE A 873 30.33 15.21 -9.92
N VAL A 874 29.81 14.53 -8.87
CA VAL A 874 28.41 14.12 -8.78
C VAL A 874 27.77 14.77 -7.55
N GLY A 875 26.58 15.35 -7.69
CA GLY A 875 25.80 15.83 -6.54
C GLY A 875 24.50 16.56 -6.90
N GLY A 876 23.43 16.31 -6.16
CA GLY A 876 22.18 17.05 -6.29
C GLY A 876 22.32 18.50 -5.78
N PHE A 877 22.04 19.48 -6.63
CA PHE A 877 22.31 20.90 -6.35
C PHE A 877 21.22 21.61 -5.54
N SER A 878 20.12 20.92 -5.23
CA SER A 878 19.21 21.33 -4.15
C SER A 878 19.90 21.35 -2.77
N HIS A 879 21.05 20.68 -2.63
CA HIS A 879 21.90 20.76 -1.44
C HIS A 879 23.00 21.81 -1.66
N THR A 880 22.93 22.95 -0.95
CA THR A 880 23.86 24.08 -1.12
C THR A 880 25.36 23.76 -0.97
N PRO A 881 25.82 22.79 -0.14
CA PRO A 881 27.25 22.41 -0.11
C PRO A 881 27.78 21.88 -1.45
N ASN A 882 26.93 21.31 -2.32
CA ASN A 882 27.37 20.86 -3.64
C ASN A 882 27.61 22.03 -4.60
N VAL A 883 26.87 23.14 -4.44
CA VAL A 883 27.08 24.38 -5.20
C VAL A 883 28.43 25.00 -4.80
N ASP A 884 28.68 25.12 -3.49
CA ASP A 884 29.93 25.65 -2.95
C ASP A 884 31.16 24.82 -3.41
N ALA A 885 31.06 23.49 -3.28
CA ALA A 885 32.10 22.57 -3.68
C ALA A 885 32.51 22.72 -5.15
N VAL A 886 31.54 22.83 -6.06
CA VAL A 886 31.82 23.00 -7.50
C VAL A 886 32.42 24.38 -7.78
N LYS A 887 31.93 25.46 -7.16
CA LYS A 887 32.48 26.81 -7.35
C LYS A 887 33.92 26.90 -6.87
N TRP A 888 34.20 26.50 -5.63
CA TRP A 888 35.55 26.46 -5.09
C TRP A 888 36.48 25.57 -5.94
N PHE A 889 36.01 24.39 -6.35
CA PHE A 889 36.79 23.52 -7.22
C PHE A 889 37.11 24.17 -8.56
N VAL A 890 36.15 24.80 -9.23
CA VAL A 890 36.37 25.42 -10.55
C VAL A 890 37.29 26.64 -10.45
N GLU A 891 37.08 27.47 -9.44
CA GLU A 891 37.79 28.75 -9.24
C GLU A 891 39.24 28.54 -8.73
N GLU A 892 39.44 27.72 -7.70
CA GLU A 892 40.71 27.63 -6.95
C GLU A 892 41.56 26.39 -7.28
N VAL A 893 40.95 25.31 -7.78
CA VAL A 893 41.64 24.02 -8.01
C VAL A 893 41.79 23.73 -9.51
N TYR A 894 40.67 23.67 -10.23
CA TYR A 894 40.62 23.30 -11.64
C TYR A 894 41.31 24.33 -12.53
N SER A 895 41.23 25.63 -12.21
CA SER A 895 42.01 26.69 -12.85
C SER A 895 43.51 26.34 -12.91
N LYS A 896 44.11 25.96 -11.78
CA LYS A 896 45.52 25.54 -11.66
C LYS A 896 45.81 24.23 -12.38
N VAL A 897 44.85 23.30 -12.41
CA VAL A 897 44.99 22.07 -13.22
C VAL A 897 44.98 22.39 -14.71
N ARG A 898 44.12 23.32 -15.16
CA ARG A 898 43.98 23.75 -16.56
C ARG A 898 45.19 24.53 -17.09
N GLU A 899 45.95 25.20 -16.22
CA GLU A 899 47.27 25.77 -16.58
C GLU A 899 48.30 24.70 -16.97
N LYS A 900 48.22 23.52 -16.33
CA LYS A 900 49.19 22.43 -16.49
C LYS A 900 48.70 21.34 -17.47
N MET A 901 47.39 21.12 -17.62
CA MET A 901 46.80 20.03 -18.42
C MET A 901 45.42 20.38 -19.03
N ASP A 902 45.22 20.08 -20.33
CA ASP A 902 43.90 20.14 -20.97
C ASP A 902 43.11 18.84 -20.74
N ILE A 903 42.37 18.81 -19.62
CA ILE A 903 41.47 17.72 -19.24
C ILE A 903 40.02 18.23 -19.16
N PRO A 904 39.01 17.44 -19.53
CA PRO A 904 37.61 17.82 -19.34
C PRO A 904 37.11 17.55 -17.92
N PHE A 905 36.21 18.39 -17.42
CA PHE A 905 35.53 18.23 -16.14
C PHE A 905 34.01 18.10 -16.33
N TYR A 906 33.43 17.00 -15.85
CA TYR A 906 32.02 16.69 -15.98
C TYR A 906 31.29 17.00 -14.67
N ILE A 907 30.21 17.78 -14.73
CA ILE A 907 29.36 18.11 -13.58
C ILE A 907 28.00 17.42 -13.77
N VAL A 908 27.68 16.49 -12.88
CA VAL A 908 26.52 15.59 -12.98
C VAL A 908 25.64 15.74 -11.73
N GLY A 909 24.33 15.85 -11.90
CA GLY A 909 23.38 15.95 -10.79
C GLY A 909 22.14 16.78 -11.08
N SER A 910 21.07 16.53 -10.32
CA SER A 910 19.78 17.21 -10.44
C SER A 910 19.82 18.67 -10.00
N ASN A 911 18.94 19.47 -10.59
CA ASN A 911 18.63 20.86 -10.22
C ASN A 911 19.83 21.85 -10.14
N PRO A 912 20.83 21.83 -11.06
CA PRO A 912 21.92 22.81 -11.02
C PRO A 912 21.36 24.24 -11.14
N PRO A 913 21.73 25.18 -10.25
CA PRO A 913 21.32 26.57 -10.37
C PRO A 913 21.98 27.23 -11.59
N GLU A 914 21.45 28.37 -12.02
CA GLU A 914 21.95 29.08 -13.22
C GLU A 914 23.45 29.43 -13.13
N GLU A 915 23.96 29.70 -11.93
CA GLU A 915 25.40 29.94 -11.73
C GLU A 915 26.28 28.70 -11.99
N ILE A 916 25.77 27.48 -11.75
CA ILE A 916 26.48 26.24 -12.08
C ILE A 916 26.30 25.92 -13.57
N LYS A 917 25.11 26.13 -14.14
CA LYS A 917 24.88 25.96 -15.59
C LYS A 917 25.77 26.89 -16.42
N ALA A 918 26.00 28.12 -15.95
CA ALA A 918 26.86 29.11 -16.59
C ALA A 918 28.35 28.69 -16.67
N LEU A 919 28.78 27.67 -15.92
CA LEU A 919 30.13 27.11 -16.00
C LEU A 919 30.34 26.21 -17.24
N HIS A 920 29.28 25.84 -17.96
CA HIS A 920 29.39 24.97 -19.15
C HIS A 920 30.19 25.68 -20.28
N GLY A 921 31.29 25.06 -20.71
CA GLY A 921 32.24 25.63 -21.66
C GLY A 921 33.69 25.54 -21.16
N ASN A 922 34.66 25.95 -21.99
CA ASN A 922 36.10 26.00 -21.63
C ASN A 922 36.67 24.71 -20.99
N GLY A 923 36.17 23.54 -21.40
CA GLY A 923 36.57 22.24 -20.86
C GLY A 923 35.69 21.71 -19.72
N ILE A 924 34.62 22.43 -19.33
CA ILE A 924 33.62 21.97 -18.37
C ILE A 924 32.34 21.56 -19.11
N ASP A 925 31.80 20.37 -18.83
CA ASP A 925 30.54 19.85 -19.35
C ASP A 925 29.56 19.63 -18.19
N VAL A 926 28.63 20.57 -18.03
CA VAL A 926 27.50 20.45 -17.09
C VAL A 926 26.41 19.60 -17.75
N LYS A 927 26.28 18.34 -17.33
CA LYS A 927 25.29 17.39 -17.86
C LYS A 927 23.91 17.54 -17.21
N GLY A 928 23.87 17.95 -15.94
CA GLY A 928 22.63 17.97 -15.16
C GLY A 928 22.18 16.57 -14.73
N PHE A 929 20.87 16.33 -14.66
CA PHE A 929 20.30 15.04 -14.30
C PHE A 929 20.50 14.01 -15.43
N VAL A 930 20.90 12.80 -15.04
CA VAL A 930 21.11 11.63 -15.92
C VAL A 930 20.47 10.41 -15.25
N SER A 931 20.20 9.34 -15.99
CA SER A 931 19.72 8.09 -15.38
C SER A 931 20.83 7.38 -14.60
N ASP A 932 20.48 6.49 -13.67
CA ASP A 932 21.46 5.67 -12.94
C ASP A 932 22.36 4.85 -13.87
N GLU A 933 21.82 4.42 -15.01
CA GLU A 933 22.57 3.65 -16.00
C GLU A 933 23.59 4.51 -16.76
N GLU A 934 23.25 5.76 -17.08
CA GLU A 934 24.21 6.75 -17.62
C GLU A 934 25.21 7.18 -16.54
N LEU A 935 24.79 7.38 -15.29
CA LEU A 935 25.65 7.72 -14.16
C LEU A 935 26.70 6.62 -13.90
N ASN A 936 26.29 5.36 -13.88
CA ASN A 936 27.19 4.22 -13.76
C ASN A 936 28.13 4.11 -14.96
N GLN A 937 27.69 4.42 -16.18
CA GLN A 937 28.59 4.53 -17.34
C GLN A 937 29.60 5.68 -17.19
N LEU A 938 29.20 6.83 -16.64
CA LEU A 938 30.10 7.95 -16.36
C LEU A 938 31.16 7.56 -15.31
N TYR A 939 30.75 6.98 -14.17
CA TYR A 939 31.69 6.43 -13.18
C TYR A 939 32.64 5.38 -13.78
N ARG A 940 32.17 4.55 -14.72
CA ARG A 940 33.01 3.57 -15.42
C ARG A 940 34.00 4.22 -16.40
N ASN A 941 33.64 5.31 -17.07
CA ASN A 941 34.43 5.92 -18.15
C ASN A 941 35.34 7.09 -17.73
N CYS A 942 35.10 7.70 -16.57
CA CYS A 942 35.89 8.83 -16.09
C CYS A 942 37.20 8.37 -15.42
N LYS A 943 38.28 9.18 -15.51
CA LYS A 943 39.60 8.78 -15.00
C LYS A 943 39.74 8.99 -13.48
N LEU A 944 39.08 10.02 -12.95
CA LEU A 944 39.11 10.46 -11.55
C LEU A 944 37.77 11.08 -11.15
N VAL A 945 37.30 10.83 -9.93
CA VAL A 945 36.17 11.51 -9.29
C VAL A 945 36.71 12.51 -8.28
N VAL A 946 36.08 13.68 -8.16
CA VAL A 946 36.39 14.67 -7.14
C VAL A 946 35.19 14.94 -6.25
N VAL A 947 35.42 14.99 -4.93
CA VAL A 947 34.41 15.37 -3.93
C VAL A 947 34.97 16.50 -3.04
N PRO A 948 35.00 17.75 -3.55
CA PRO A 948 35.65 18.88 -2.89
C PRO A 948 34.69 19.62 -1.92
N LEU A 949 34.10 18.91 -0.96
CA LEU A 949 33.14 19.49 0.00
C LEU A 949 33.84 20.28 1.10
N ARG A 950 33.48 21.54 1.34
CA ARG A 950 34.07 22.35 2.43
C ARG A 950 33.27 22.35 3.73
N TYR A 951 31.99 21.96 3.67
CA TYR A 951 31.10 21.81 4.81
C TYR A 951 30.00 20.78 4.49
N GLY A 952 29.35 20.25 5.52
CA GLY A 952 28.34 19.19 5.42
C GLY A 952 28.24 18.40 6.72
N ALA A 953 27.37 17.39 6.75
CA ALA A 953 27.24 16.42 7.85
C ALA A 953 26.78 15.06 7.31
N GLY A 954 26.90 14.01 8.12
CA GLY A 954 26.46 12.65 7.78
C GLY A 954 27.35 11.95 6.74
N VAL A 955 26.96 10.75 6.28
CA VAL A 955 27.71 9.94 5.29
C VAL A 955 27.44 10.41 3.86
N LYS A 956 28.50 10.60 3.06
CA LYS A 956 28.39 11.17 1.70
C LYS A 956 28.20 10.06 0.67
N GLY A 957 26.95 9.72 0.36
CA GLY A 957 26.59 8.64 -0.58
C GLY A 957 27.37 8.62 -1.91
N LYS A 958 27.59 9.78 -2.53
CA LYS A 958 28.41 9.95 -3.75
C LYS A 958 29.84 9.41 -3.65
N VAL A 959 30.42 9.40 -2.44
CA VAL A 959 31.75 8.83 -2.19
C VAL A 959 31.66 7.30 -2.21
N VAL A 960 30.67 6.74 -1.51
CA VAL A 960 30.41 5.29 -1.48
C VAL A 960 30.08 4.76 -2.87
N GLU A 961 29.27 5.47 -3.66
CA GLU A 961 28.94 5.13 -5.05
C GLU A 961 30.15 5.16 -6.00
N ALA A 962 31.09 6.09 -5.77
CA ALA A 962 32.33 6.17 -6.54
C ALA A 962 33.28 5.01 -6.20
N ILE A 963 33.42 4.67 -4.91
CA ILE A 963 34.18 3.50 -4.43
C ILE A 963 33.55 2.20 -4.99
N TYR A 964 32.22 2.06 -4.94
CA TYR A 964 31.47 0.93 -5.49
C TYR A 964 31.69 0.76 -7.00
N ASN A 965 31.74 1.86 -7.77
CA ASN A 965 32.08 1.79 -9.19
C ASN A 965 33.59 1.63 -9.47
N GLY A 966 34.42 1.52 -8.43
CA GLY A 966 35.88 1.43 -8.55
C GLY A 966 36.49 2.66 -9.21
N ALA A 967 35.87 3.83 -9.03
CA ALA A 967 36.31 5.10 -9.61
C ALA A 967 37.27 5.80 -8.61
N PRO A 968 38.57 5.97 -8.97
CA PRO A 968 39.53 6.62 -8.09
C PRO A 968 39.03 8.01 -7.68
N THR A 969 39.00 8.28 -6.38
CA THR A 969 38.31 9.44 -5.81
C THR A 969 39.26 10.26 -4.94
N LEU A 970 39.29 11.56 -5.21
CA LEU A 970 40.01 12.57 -4.45
C LEU A 970 38.98 13.47 -3.74
N THR A 971 39.08 13.59 -2.41
CA THR A 971 38.07 14.26 -1.58
C THR A 971 38.71 15.16 -0.53
N THR A 972 37.91 16.02 0.10
CA THR A 972 38.24 16.70 1.36
C THR A 972 37.98 15.80 2.57
N SER A 973 38.52 16.17 3.73
CA SER A 973 38.23 15.52 5.03
C SER A 973 36.73 15.53 5.35
N ILE A 974 36.04 16.64 5.06
CA ILE A 974 34.58 16.75 5.16
C ILE A 974 33.86 15.78 4.21
N GLY A 975 34.40 15.50 3.03
CA GLY A 975 33.83 14.50 2.12
C GLY A 975 34.01 13.05 2.60
N ALA A 976 35.11 12.77 3.31
CA ALA A 976 35.40 11.46 3.92
C ALA A 976 34.67 11.22 5.27
N GLU A 977 34.31 12.29 5.98
CA GLU A 977 33.67 12.25 7.30
C GLU A 977 32.49 11.26 7.39
N GLY A 978 32.53 10.43 8.44
CA GLY A 978 31.48 9.49 8.80
C GLY A 978 31.65 8.08 8.23
N ILE A 979 32.68 7.83 7.42
CA ILE A 979 32.92 6.54 6.77
C ILE A 979 34.21 5.91 7.34
N PRO A 980 34.17 4.70 7.96
CA PRO A 980 35.33 4.11 8.64
C PRO A 980 36.48 3.75 7.68
N ASP A 981 37.73 3.94 8.10
CA ASP A 981 38.95 3.48 7.39
C ASP A 981 39.06 3.89 5.90
N ILE A 982 38.36 4.97 5.52
CA ILE A 982 38.21 5.38 4.11
C ILE A 982 39.46 6.06 3.54
N GLU A 983 40.31 6.60 4.41
CA GLU A 983 41.58 7.23 4.07
C GLU A 983 42.60 6.26 3.44
N ASP A 984 42.44 4.95 3.65
CA ASP A 984 43.29 3.91 3.05
C ASP A 984 42.92 3.59 1.59
N VAL A 985 41.74 4.04 1.12
CA VAL A 985 41.24 3.80 -0.24
C VAL A 985 40.99 5.06 -1.06
N LEU A 986 40.87 6.23 -0.40
CA LEU A 986 40.78 7.53 -1.05
C LEU A 986 42.10 8.31 -0.98
N VAL A 987 42.16 9.43 -1.70
CA VAL A 987 43.13 10.48 -1.41
C VAL A 987 42.37 11.66 -0.81
N VAL A 988 42.83 12.14 0.35
CA VAL A 988 42.17 13.21 1.11
C VAL A 988 43.05 14.46 1.11
N LYS A 989 42.48 15.60 0.67
CA LYS A 989 43.13 16.92 0.58
C LYS A 989 42.11 18.04 0.81
N ASP A 990 42.45 18.98 1.68
CA ASP A 990 41.61 20.15 1.99
C ASP A 990 42.11 21.44 1.33
N GLU A 991 43.44 21.59 1.16
CA GLU A 991 44.04 22.77 0.55
C GLU A 991 44.04 22.71 -0.99
N ALA A 992 43.64 23.81 -1.63
CA ALA A 992 43.42 23.86 -3.09
C ALA A 992 44.67 23.53 -3.92
N GLU A 993 45.86 23.95 -3.47
CA GLU A 993 47.13 23.66 -4.15
C GLU A 993 47.45 22.15 -4.10
N GLU A 994 47.34 21.55 -2.91
CA GLU A 994 47.61 20.11 -2.74
C GLU A 994 46.57 19.26 -3.47
N PHE A 995 45.31 19.73 -3.53
CA PHE A 995 44.24 19.09 -4.30
C PHE A 995 44.59 19.10 -5.80
N ALA A 996 44.97 20.25 -6.36
CA ALA A 996 45.33 20.40 -7.77
C ALA A 996 46.55 19.54 -8.15
N ASP A 997 47.62 19.59 -7.36
CA ASP A 997 48.82 18.77 -7.62
C ASP A 997 48.55 17.26 -7.44
N SER A 998 47.67 16.88 -6.51
CA SER A 998 47.22 15.48 -6.36
C SER A 998 46.44 15.00 -7.58
N ILE A 999 45.56 15.83 -8.15
CA ILE A 999 44.88 15.53 -9.44
C ILE A 999 45.91 15.27 -10.52
N ILE A 1000 46.85 16.18 -10.72
CA ILE A 1000 47.84 16.10 -11.81
C ILE A 1000 48.72 14.87 -11.67
N LYS A 1001 49.16 14.56 -10.44
CA LYS A 1001 49.93 13.35 -10.15
C LYS A 1001 49.12 12.09 -10.45
N LEU A 1002 47.92 11.96 -9.87
CA LEU A 1002 47.07 10.78 -10.03
C LEU A 1002 46.66 10.57 -11.49
N TYR A 1003 46.24 11.61 -12.20
CA TYR A 1003 45.76 11.51 -13.58
C TYR A 1003 46.83 10.98 -14.55
N ASN A 1004 48.11 11.14 -14.23
CA ASN A 1004 49.23 10.63 -15.02
C ASN A 1004 49.81 9.28 -14.52
N ASP A 1005 49.34 8.76 -13.37
CA ASP A 1005 49.80 7.51 -12.78
C ASP A 1005 48.71 6.42 -12.86
N ASP A 1006 48.61 5.79 -14.02
CA ASP A 1006 47.62 4.72 -14.25
C ASP A 1006 47.81 3.51 -13.32
N ALA A 1007 49.03 3.27 -12.81
CA ALA A 1007 49.32 2.17 -11.90
C ALA A 1007 48.81 2.44 -10.47
N GLU A 1008 48.98 3.67 -9.98
CA GLU A 1008 48.41 4.10 -8.70
C GLU A 1008 46.88 4.16 -8.76
N LEU A 1009 46.32 4.67 -9.87
CA LEU A 1009 44.86 4.65 -10.07
C LEU A 1009 44.31 3.21 -10.14
N ASP A 1010 45.04 2.26 -10.74
CA ASP A 1010 44.73 0.82 -10.71
C ASP A 1010 44.74 0.25 -9.28
N ARG A 1011 45.72 0.65 -8.46
CA ARG A 1011 45.85 0.24 -7.06
C ARG A 1011 44.67 0.76 -6.22
N LEU A 1012 44.36 2.05 -6.34
CA LEU A 1012 43.23 2.67 -5.63
C LEU A 1012 41.91 1.97 -5.96
N SER A 1013 41.60 1.77 -7.25
CA SER A 1013 40.37 1.08 -7.65
C SER A 1013 40.25 -0.36 -7.10
N LYS A 1014 41.36 -1.12 -7.02
CA LYS A 1014 41.35 -2.47 -6.43
C LYS A 1014 41.14 -2.43 -4.91
N ASN A 1015 41.78 -1.49 -4.23
CA ASN A 1015 41.58 -1.26 -2.80
C ASN A 1015 40.12 -0.87 -2.51
N MET A 1016 39.54 0.04 -3.30
CA MET A 1016 38.13 0.43 -3.23
C MET A 1016 37.18 -0.77 -3.38
N GLN A 1017 37.44 -1.66 -4.34
CA GLN A 1017 36.61 -2.88 -4.52
C GLN A 1017 36.76 -3.88 -3.38
N LYS A 1018 37.94 -3.98 -2.74
CA LYS A 1018 38.09 -4.77 -1.50
C LYS A 1018 37.27 -4.14 -0.37
N TYR A 1019 37.45 -2.83 -0.17
CA TYR A 1019 36.82 -2.06 0.89
C TYR A 1019 35.29 -2.09 0.81
N ILE A 1020 34.69 -1.79 -0.34
CA ILE A 1020 33.22 -1.77 -0.47
C ILE A 1020 32.60 -3.16 -0.25
N LYS A 1021 33.34 -4.24 -0.54
CA LYS A 1021 32.92 -5.61 -0.23
C LYS A 1021 33.02 -5.94 1.26
N GLU A 1022 33.98 -5.35 1.95
CA GLU A 1022 34.26 -5.56 3.37
C GLU A 1022 33.34 -4.71 4.28
N TYR A 1023 32.99 -3.48 3.88
CA TYR A 1023 32.22 -2.53 4.71
C TYR A 1023 30.78 -2.26 4.22
N ASN A 1024 30.44 -2.57 2.96
CA ASN A 1024 29.14 -2.23 2.34
C ASN A 1024 28.45 -3.44 1.67
N SER A 1025 28.80 -4.66 2.04
CA SER A 1025 28.11 -5.87 1.59
C SER A 1025 26.86 -6.20 2.42
N LEU A 1026 25.98 -7.06 1.87
CA LEU A 1026 24.86 -7.64 2.63
C LEU A 1026 25.32 -8.30 3.94
N ASP A 1027 26.49 -8.95 3.93
CA ASP A 1027 27.03 -9.60 5.12
C ASP A 1027 27.58 -8.59 6.12
N ALA A 1028 28.30 -7.54 5.68
CA ALA A 1028 28.73 -6.45 6.56
C ALA A 1028 27.54 -5.73 7.23
N ALA A 1029 26.47 -5.47 6.46
CA ALA A 1029 25.23 -4.92 7.02
C ALA A 1029 24.56 -5.88 8.01
N TRP A 1030 24.61 -7.20 7.76
CA TRP A 1030 24.10 -8.20 8.70
C TRP A 1030 24.95 -8.34 9.95
N GLU A 1031 26.29 -8.23 9.88
CA GLU A 1031 27.14 -8.28 11.07
C GLU A 1031 26.84 -7.15 12.06
N VAL A 1032 26.36 -5.99 11.58
CA VAL A 1032 25.94 -4.88 12.46
C VAL A 1032 24.65 -5.22 13.21
N ILE A 1033 23.59 -5.67 12.52
CA ILE A 1033 22.24 -5.80 13.10
C ILE A 1033 21.77 -7.24 13.38
N GLY A 1034 22.43 -8.27 12.85
CA GLY A 1034 21.92 -9.64 12.78
C GLY A 1034 21.61 -10.26 14.13
N GLU A 1035 22.48 -10.06 15.13
CA GLU A 1035 22.26 -10.49 16.53
C GLU A 1035 20.97 -9.94 17.14
N ASP A 1036 20.41 -8.84 16.60
CA ASP A 1036 19.14 -8.28 17.06
C ASP A 1036 17.91 -8.94 16.42
N PHE A 1037 18.07 -9.70 15.34
CA PHE A 1037 16.99 -10.31 14.58
C PHE A 1037 17.01 -11.86 14.58
N GLU A 1038 18.01 -12.48 15.20
CA GLU A 1038 18.17 -13.95 15.36
C GLU A 1038 17.41 -14.54 16.57
#